data_AF-A0AAW2YF89-F1
#
_entry.id   AF-A0AAW2YF89-F1
#
_cell.length_a   1.000
_cell.length_b   1.000
_cell.length_c   1.000
_cell.angle_alpha   90.00
_cell.angle_beta   90.00
_cell.angle_gamma   90.00
#
_symmetry.space_group_name_H-M   'P 1'
#
loop_
_entity.id
_entity.type
_entity.pdbx_description
1 polymer ?
#
loop_
_entity_poly.entity_id
_entity_poly.type
_entity_poly.pdbx_seq_one_letter_code
_entity_poly.pdbx_strand_id
1 'polypeptide(L)'
;MHDFLNDLARSVAGTVNVVTDLDGTDIAERTRHVSLCSSTNSSWKIPEALLKADRIRTLLLPVQSMSYDRLITKSTCASILTCFLCLRALDLHDSGIEVVPDSIKKLQRLRYLDLTKNKLRRLPKSITGLLNLQTLRLSYCGDLERLPKGIKDMASLRHLELDECANLAYMPRGLSKLTSLCTLTMFIVGKGDDSAAHAGLHELNSLNYIQGELRITNLGCGKGAARAEDKILKGKEFLQSLKLEWNQEANDVRDDELPLSLTDLVELTIRDCPNCQQLPPFNQLQRLKILRLSNLSSVEHIDDNDSEESTIFFPSLQELHLNNLPNLKGWWARNISGAAATGSTLSMVKPSFPCLSKTTIEFCTNLALIPLQMHVEELSFHRASEKLVWQQLTAMAESLSAASSSSLPHSKLKSLYILGVKDMDYLPEEGLHQLASLEYLDISWCSRLLCLPDEGLRGLKSLQFLRIRRCSMLNSLSSGIQHLTALQTLRISDCKELGFSENSMHFQGLSNLTSLSLDYLPKLEELPVGLKHVTTLQSLNIKTCFNLKALPEWIGNLTSLEDFRISDCPNITSLPEPMHTLANLKELVIVECEYLLDRCQRDTGDDWLKIAHVPKFVARNAHGSSKGKSERRRLFLGKMDENCKKSERAERREFCVCWKAVEVKTSFLLSLYFLYTVTGLASPPASFEGLLPNGNFEEKPKSTGIKKTVLEGKYALPQWEIDGLVEYISGGPQPGGMYFPVAQGIHAVRLGNEASISQTIPVKNGSLYALTFSASRTCAQDEVLRVSVPPQTGDLPLQTLYCSNGGDTYAWGFRANSNSVKVIFHNPGVQEDPACGPLLDAVAIKELKPPRPTKENLVKNAGFEEGPHHLFNSSNGVLLPPKQQDLTSPLPGWMIESLKAVKFIDSTYYNIPFGKSAVELLAGRESAIAQVIRTIPDKVYNLKFVVGDAKNGCHGSMMVEAFAVKASIKAPFKSEGKGKFQVFSFQFTATSYRTRITFLSSFYHTRIDDSGSLCGPVLDQVQVLPAAKK
;
A
#
# COMPACT_ATOMS: atom_id res chain seq x y z
N MET A 1 -7.73 32.34 4.34
CA MET A 1 -7.72 31.62 5.64
C MET A 1 -6.51 30.69 5.74
N HIS A 2 -6.25 29.85 4.72
CA HIS A 2 -5.01 29.07 4.65
C HIS A 2 -3.74 29.94 4.73
N ASP A 3 -3.70 31.07 4.03
CA ASP A 3 -2.54 31.98 4.04
C ASP A 3 -2.36 32.60 5.43
N PHE A 4 -3.44 33.06 6.07
CA PHE A 4 -3.41 33.58 7.44
C PHE A 4 -2.98 32.52 8.48
N LEU A 5 -3.35 31.24 8.30
CA LEU A 5 -2.87 30.14 9.13
C LEU A 5 -1.40 29.79 8.86
N ASN A 6 -0.94 29.90 7.61
CA ASN A 6 0.46 29.72 7.22
C ASN A 6 1.33 30.87 7.77
N ASP A 7 0.86 32.11 7.68
CA ASP A 7 1.55 33.30 8.18
C ASP A 7 1.50 33.38 9.72
N LEU A 8 0.43 32.90 10.36
CA LEU A 8 0.38 32.70 11.81
C LEU A 8 1.33 31.57 12.24
N ALA A 9 1.38 30.44 11.52
CA ALA A 9 2.33 29.37 11.79
C ALA A 9 3.78 29.82 11.59
N ARG A 10 4.07 30.63 10.55
CA ARG A 10 5.35 31.30 10.34
C ARG A 10 5.67 32.32 11.43
N SER A 11 4.68 33.09 11.88
CA SER A 11 4.85 34.05 12.99
C SER A 11 5.12 33.37 14.33
N VAL A 12 4.58 32.18 14.56
CA VAL A 12 4.76 31.41 15.80
C VAL A 12 6.02 30.52 15.74
N ALA A 13 6.39 30.00 14.57
CA ALA A 13 7.60 29.18 14.37
C ALA A 13 8.84 29.98 13.94
N GLY A 14 8.71 31.29 13.67
CA GLY A 14 9.63 32.13 12.90
C GLY A 14 11.03 32.39 13.50
N THR A 15 11.38 31.76 14.62
CA THR A 15 12.74 31.75 15.15
C THR A 15 13.31 30.35 15.37
N VAL A 16 12.58 29.29 14.99
CA VAL A 16 12.90 27.89 15.31
C VAL A 16 12.93 27.01 14.06
N ASN A 17 12.06 27.28 13.08
CA ASN A 17 11.99 26.54 11.82
C ASN A 17 12.30 27.47 10.65
N VAL A 18 13.23 27.08 9.77
CA VAL A 18 13.58 27.83 8.57
C VAL A 18 13.47 26.93 7.34
N VAL A 19 12.73 27.41 6.34
CA VAL A 19 12.76 26.88 4.98
C VAL A 19 13.49 27.92 4.13
N THR A 20 14.63 27.55 3.53
CA THR A 20 15.51 28.50 2.84
C THR A 20 16.11 27.89 1.58
N ASP A 21 16.60 28.76 0.70
CA ASP A 21 17.43 28.37 -0.43
C ASP A 21 18.83 27.95 0.01
N LEU A 22 19.55 27.29 -0.90
CA LEU A 22 20.86 26.66 -0.63
C LEU A 22 21.95 27.65 -0.18
N ASP A 23 21.74 28.95 -0.37
CA ASP A 23 22.63 30.05 0.05
C ASP A 23 22.43 30.48 1.52
N GLY A 24 21.32 30.06 2.15
CA GLY A 24 21.12 30.15 3.61
C GLY A 24 21.07 31.56 4.21
N THR A 25 20.59 32.56 3.48
CA THR A 25 20.70 33.99 3.84
C THR A 25 19.96 34.42 5.11
N ASP A 26 18.89 33.70 5.53
CA ASP A 26 18.01 34.08 6.64
C ASP A 26 18.01 33.09 7.83
N ILE A 27 19.15 32.45 8.12
CA ILE A 27 19.25 31.48 9.23
C ILE A 27 19.62 32.19 10.54
N ALA A 28 18.65 32.36 11.44
CA ALA A 28 18.87 32.85 12.80
C ALA A 28 19.55 31.81 13.72
N GLU A 29 20.34 32.26 14.71
CA GLU A 29 21.05 31.37 15.68
C GLU A 29 20.12 30.44 16.49
N ARG A 30 18.84 30.82 16.66
CA ARG A 30 17.83 30.03 17.38
C ARG A 30 17.21 28.90 16.55
N THR A 31 17.53 28.83 15.26
CA THR A 31 17.01 27.81 14.34
C THR A 31 17.36 26.40 14.82
N ARG A 32 16.34 25.55 14.93
CA ARG A 32 16.47 24.13 15.29
C ARG A 32 16.10 23.19 14.14
N HIS A 33 15.29 23.62 13.19
CA HIS A 33 14.87 22.80 12.06
C HIS A 33 15.10 23.56 10.76
N VAL A 34 15.89 22.98 9.86
CA VAL A 34 16.23 23.55 8.55
C VAL A 34 15.74 22.60 7.47
N SER A 35 15.01 23.12 6.49
CA SER A 35 14.69 22.44 5.24
C SER A 35 15.18 23.30 4.08
N LEU A 36 15.97 22.71 3.19
CA LEU A 36 16.47 23.39 2.00
C LEU A 36 15.52 23.08 0.81
N CYS A 37 15.19 24.07 -0.01
CA CYS A 37 14.08 23.94 -0.99
C CYS A 37 14.44 24.11 -2.48
N SER A 38 15.58 24.70 -2.84
CA SER A 38 15.93 24.98 -4.25
C SER A 38 16.84 23.95 -4.90
N SER A 39 16.76 23.91 -6.23
CA SER A 39 17.68 23.17 -7.09
C SER A 39 18.69 24.11 -7.77
N THR A 40 19.94 24.13 -7.30
CA THR A 40 21.05 24.80 -8.00
C THR A 40 21.89 23.81 -8.84
N ASN A 41 22.64 24.35 -9.79
CA ASN A 41 23.68 23.62 -10.52
C ASN A 41 25.03 23.82 -9.81
N SER A 42 25.86 22.75 -9.76
CA SER A 42 27.19 22.65 -9.11
C SER A 42 27.23 22.32 -7.59
N SER A 43 28.44 22.04 -7.09
CA SER A 43 28.70 21.38 -5.80
C SER A 43 28.35 22.26 -4.59
N TRP A 44 27.38 21.80 -3.80
CA TRP A 44 26.93 22.53 -2.60
C TRP A 44 27.98 22.53 -1.46
N LYS A 45 28.11 23.70 -0.82
CA LYS A 45 28.89 23.93 0.40
C LYS A 45 27.95 24.44 1.49
N ILE A 46 28.28 24.17 2.75
CA ILE A 46 27.53 24.68 3.91
C ILE A 46 27.64 26.21 3.93
N PRO A 47 26.53 26.98 3.93
CA PRO A 47 26.57 28.43 4.11
C PRO A 47 27.17 28.83 5.46
N GLU A 48 27.89 29.95 5.52
CA GLU A 48 28.46 30.44 6.79
C GLU A 48 27.40 30.75 7.85
N ALA A 49 26.21 31.20 7.43
CA ALA A 49 25.07 31.39 8.33
C ALA A 49 24.61 30.07 8.96
N LEU A 50 24.60 28.97 8.18
CA LEU A 50 24.24 27.64 8.67
C LEU A 50 25.32 27.12 9.64
N LEU A 51 26.60 27.38 9.41
CA LEU A 51 27.70 27.01 10.32
C LEU A 51 27.62 27.68 11.71
N LYS A 52 26.96 28.84 11.82
CA LYS A 52 26.75 29.55 13.10
C LYS A 52 25.60 28.97 13.94
N ALA A 53 24.71 28.17 13.34
CA ALA A 53 23.54 27.58 14.01
C ALA A 53 23.87 26.20 14.62
N ASP A 54 24.56 26.19 15.78
CA ASP A 54 24.99 24.97 16.46
C ASP A 54 23.86 24.12 17.09
N ARG A 55 22.67 24.72 17.27
CA ARG A 55 21.50 24.09 17.92
C ARG A 55 20.59 23.29 16.98
N ILE A 56 20.99 23.10 15.72
CA ILE A 56 20.17 22.38 14.73
C ILE A 56 19.92 20.92 15.16
N ARG A 57 18.64 20.55 15.15
CA ARG A 57 18.07 19.24 15.49
C ARG A 57 17.56 18.50 14.25
N THR A 58 17.16 19.21 13.21
CA THR A 58 16.72 18.62 11.95
C THR A 58 17.34 19.35 10.78
N LEU A 59 17.96 18.60 9.85
CA LEU A 59 18.42 19.10 8.56
C LEU A 59 17.80 18.21 7.47
N LEU A 60 16.93 18.80 6.66
CA LEU A 60 16.29 18.16 5.50
C LEU A 60 16.82 18.77 4.20
N LEU A 61 17.12 17.92 3.23
CA LEU A 61 17.56 18.32 1.88
C LEU A 61 16.40 18.19 0.88
N PRO A 62 16.38 19.01 -0.18
CA PRO A 62 15.29 18.98 -1.16
C PRO A 62 15.33 17.70 -1.97
N VAL A 63 14.14 17.19 -2.33
CA VAL A 63 13.98 16.11 -3.30
C VAL A 63 14.64 16.50 -4.61
N GLN A 64 15.70 15.79 -4.99
CA GLN A 64 16.48 16.13 -6.18
C GLN A 64 15.83 15.59 -7.45
N SER A 65 15.77 16.43 -8.48
CA SER A 65 15.25 16.08 -9.81
C SER A 65 16.40 15.75 -10.75
N MET A 66 16.48 14.47 -11.17
CA MET A 66 17.03 13.91 -12.42
C MET A 66 18.35 14.44 -13.03
N SER A 67 19.09 15.31 -12.35
CA SER A 67 20.28 16.00 -12.84
C SER A 67 21.53 15.42 -12.17
N TYR A 68 22.50 15.00 -12.99
CA TYR A 68 23.60 14.12 -12.58
C TYR A 68 24.72 14.79 -11.74
N ASP A 69 24.60 16.09 -11.43
CA ASP A 69 25.74 16.95 -11.06
C ASP A 69 25.79 17.46 -9.60
N ARG A 70 25.06 16.82 -8.67
CA ARG A 70 25.14 17.14 -7.24
C ARG A 70 26.00 16.13 -6.47
N LEU A 71 27.21 16.57 -6.13
CA LEU A 71 28.10 15.89 -5.19
C LEU A 71 28.20 16.72 -3.91
N ILE A 72 27.61 16.24 -2.80
CA ILE A 72 28.04 16.70 -1.47
C ILE A 72 29.47 16.19 -1.29
N THR A 73 30.45 17.10 -1.33
CA THR A 73 31.86 16.71 -1.18
C THR A 73 32.09 16.03 0.17
N LYS A 74 33.07 15.11 0.23
CA LYS A 74 33.47 14.46 1.49
C LYS A 74 33.78 15.46 2.60
N SER A 75 34.35 16.63 2.27
CA SER A 75 34.58 17.73 3.22
C SER A 75 33.30 18.42 3.67
N THR A 76 32.33 18.64 2.77
CA THR A 76 31.00 19.16 3.12
C THR A 76 30.31 18.21 4.09
N CYS A 77 30.25 16.92 3.76
CA CYS A 77 29.65 15.89 4.63
C CYS A 77 30.35 15.83 6.00
N ALA A 78 31.68 15.79 6.04
CA ALA A 78 32.43 15.80 7.30
C ALA A 78 32.10 17.02 8.18
N SER A 79 31.94 18.19 7.56
CA SER A 79 31.62 19.44 8.25
C SER A 79 30.21 19.42 8.87
N ILE A 80 29.20 18.91 8.16
CA ILE A 80 27.84 18.70 8.70
C ILE A 80 27.91 17.87 10.00
N LEU A 81 28.65 16.75 9.94
CA LEU A 81 28.77 15.79 11.04
C LEU A 81 29.60 16.30 12.23
N THR A 82 30.38 17.39 12.05
CA THR A 82 31.14 18.02 13.14
C THR A 82 30.47 19.26 13.72
N CYS A 83 29.73 20.03 12.91
CA CYS A 83 29.12 21.29 13.34
C CYS A 83 27.77 21.08 14.04
N PHE A 84 26.94 20.13 13.60
CA PHE A 84 25.56 19.99 14.05
C PHE A 84 25.37 18.85 15.05
N LEU A 85 26.08 18.91 16.17
CA LEU A 85 26.08 17.85 17.20
C LEU A 85 24.71 17.62 17.87
N CYS A 86 23.78 18.57 17.74
CA CYS A 86 22.42 18.47 18.26
C CYS A 86 21.44 17.70 17.36
N LEU A 87 21.86 17.24 16.18
CA LEU A 87 20.99 16.57 15.21
C LEU A 87 20.28 15.34 15.78
N ARG A 88 18.97 15.29 15.53
CA ARG A 88 18.04 14.18 15.78
C ARG A 88 17.52 13.57 14.48
N ALA A 89 17.38 14.36 13.42
CA ALA A 89 17.04 13.87 12.08
C ALA A 89 17.97 14.51 11.04
N LEU A 90 18.63 13.67 10.25
CA LEU A 90 19.53 14.08 9.18
C LEU A 90 19.12 13.37 7.89
N ASP A 91 18.71 14.15 6.91
CA ASP A 91 18.46 13.67 5.55
C ASP A 91 19.67 13.99 4.66
N LEU A 92 20.20 12.97 4.00
CA LEU A 92 21.28 13.04 3.03
C LEU A 92 20.93 12.19 1.78
N HIS A 93 19.65 12.01 1.46
CA HIS A 93 19.23 11.27 0.27
C HIS A 93 19.75 11.93 -1.02
N ASP A 94 19.97 11.11 -2.06
CA ASP A 94 20.32 11.52 -3.44
C ASP A 94 21.47 12.56 -3.51
N SER A 95 22.44 12.45 -2.61
CA SER A 95 23.46 13.48 -2.35
C SER A 95 24.84 13.15 -2.94
N GLY A 96 24.93 12.06 -3.72
CA GLY A 96 26.17 11.61 -4.37
C GLY A 96 27.26 11.11 -3.41
N ILE A 97 26.92 10.76 -2.17
CA ILE A 97 27.89 10.41 -1.12
C ILE A 97 28.49 9.02 -1.40
N GLU A 98 29.81 8.95 -1.52
CA GLU A 98 30.56 7.69 -1.68
C GLU A 98 31.04 7.10 -0.35
N VAL A 99 31.34 7.96 0.64
CA VAL A 99 31.87 7.59 1.96
C VAL A 99 31.30 8.52 3.04
N VAL A 100 30.59 7.96 4.02
CA VAL A 100 30.24 8.69 5.25
C VAL A 100 31.47 8.73 6.19
N PRO A 101 31.91 9.90 6.67
CA PRO A 101 33.04 10.03 7.59
C PRO A 101 32.81 9.40 8.97
N ASP A 102 33.89 8.95 9.64
CA ASP A 102 33.80 8.37 10.98
C ASP A 102 33.33 9.35 12.09
N SER A 103 33.32 10.65 11.79
CA SER A 103 32.72 11.67 12.67
C SER A 103 31.22 11.49 12.88
N ILE A 104 30.53 10.68 12.07
CA ILE A 104 29.10 10.33 12.24
C ILE A 104 28.78 9.90 13.69
N LYS A 105 29.68 9.18 14.37
CA LYS A 105 29.52 8.76 15.77
C LYS A 105 29.35 9.92 16.75
N LYS A 106 29.76 11.14 16.40
CA LYS A 106 29.55 12.33 17.26
C LYS A 106 28.07 12.71 17.40
N LEU A 107 27.21 12.33 16.45
CA LEU A 107 25.77 12.64 16.45
C LEU A 107 24.98 11.73 17.39
N GLN A 108 25.34 11.70 18.68
CA GLN A 108 24.74 10.80 19.69
C GLN A 108 23.23 11.01 19.91
N ARG A 109 22.67 12.14 19.46
CA ARG A 109 21.23 12.45 19.53
C ARG A 109 20.43 11.99 18.29
N LEU A 110 21.10 11.44 17.26
CA LEU A 110 20.48 11.09 15.99
C LEU A 110 19.52 9.90 16.14
N ARG A 111 18.28 10.09 15.66
CA ARG A 111 17.18 9.11 15.63
C ARG A 111 16.80 8.71 14.21
N TYR A 112 16.94 9.61 13.25
CA TYR A 112 16.64 9.37 11.83
C TYR A 112 17.85 9.73 10.97
N LEU A 113 18.26 8.80 10.11
CA LEU A 113 19.30 9.01 9.09
C LEU A 113 18.83 8.45 7.75
N ASP A 114 18.69 9.34 6.77
CA ASP A 114 18.41 8.97 5.38
C ASP A 114 19.67 9.09 4.53
N LEU A 115 20.05 7.99 3.88
CA LEU A 115 21.16 7.88 2.94
C LEU A 115 20.70 7.25 1.61
N THR A 116 19.39 7.21 1.34
CA THR A 116 18.79 6.64 0.13
C THR A 116 19.40 7.23 -1.16
N LYS A 117 19.56 6.40 -2.20
CA LYS A 117 20.14 6.77 -3.51
C LYS A 117 21.57 7.34 -3.48
N ASN A 118 22.42 6.93 -2.55
CA ASN A 118 23.84 7.32 -2.55
C ASN A 118 24.76 6.24 -3.14
N LYS A 119 25.97 6.64 -3.55
CA LYS A 119 27.02 5.78 -4.15
C LYS A 119 27.89 5.10 -3.09
N LEU A 120 27.30 4.77 -1.95
CA LEU A 120 28.00 4.25 -0.78
C LEU A 120 28.45 2.82 -1.03
N ARG A 121 29.77 2.55 -1.05
CA ARG A 121 30.27 1.17 -1.07
C ARG A 121 30.14 0.47 0.28
N ARG A 122 30.38 1.19 1.38
CA ARG A 122 30.36 0.68 2.76
C ARG A 122 30.01 1.81 3.72
N LEU A 123 29.34 1.45 4.81
CA LEU A 123 29.16 2.37 5.95
C LEU A 123 30.41 2.35 6.86
N PRO A 124 30.77 3.48 7.49
CA PRO A 124 31.87 3.55 8.45
C PRO A 124 31.55 2.68 9.68
N LYS A 125 32.55 1.99 10.24
CA LYS A 125 32.36 1.15 11.43
C LYS A 125 31.79 1.93 12.62
N SER A 126 32.10 3.22 12.70
CA SER A 126 31.68 4.11 13.78
C SER A 126 30.16 4.41 13.80
N ILE A 127 29.42 4.17 12.70
CA ILE A 127 27.95 4.37 12.64
C ILE A 127 27.21 3.52 13.68
N THR A 128 27.77 2.38 14.07
CA THR A 128 27.17 1.49 15.09
C THR A 128 27.25 2.08 16.51
N GLY A 129 27.96 3.20 16.68
CA GLY A 129 27.94 3.99 17.90
C GLY A 129 26.74 4.94 18.03
N LEU A 130 25.82 4.96 17.06
CA LEU A 130 24.57 5.73 17.12
C LEU A 130 23.48 4.94 17.87
N LEU A 131 23.62 4.82 19.19
CA LEU A 131 22.76 3.97 20.03
C LEU A 131 21.28 4.42 20.05
N ASN A 132 21.01 5.69 19.73
CA ASN A 132 19.67 6.28 19.68
C ASN A 132 19.01 6.22 18.29
N LEU A 133 19.69 5.67 17.26
CA LEU A 133 19.15 5.63 15.90
C LEU A 133 17.96 4.66 15.81
N GLN A 134 16.82 5.17 15.36
CA GLN A 134 15.56 4.44 15.20
C GLN A 134 15.28 4.10 13.73
N THR A 135 15.68 4.97 12.79
CA THR A 135 15.49 4.78 11.35
C THR A 135 16.81 4.98 10.61
N LEU A 136 17.18 3.98 9.80
CA LEU A 136 18.29 4.02 8.85
C LEU A 136 17.78 3.63 7.47
N ARG A 137 17.82 4.56 6.52
CA ARG A 137 17.35 4.33 5.14
C ARG A 137 18.55 4.30 4.18
N LEU A 138 18.65 3.20 3.45
CA LEU A 138 19.75 2.90 2.52
C LEU A 138 19.22 2.45 1.15
N SER A 139 17.91 2.49 0.93
CA SER A 139 17.31 2.04 -0.33
C SER A 139 17.92 2.73 -1.55
N TYR A 140 18.01 2.03 -2.66
CA TYR A 140 18.68 2.43 -3.91
C TYR A 140 20.19 2.73 -3.79
N CYS A 141 20.87 2.30 -2.72
CA CYS A 141 22.34 2.32 -2.65
C CYS A 141 22.94 1.12 -3.40
N GLY A 142 22.88 1.15 -4.73
CA GLY A 142 23.28 0.03 -5.58
C GLY A 142 24.72 -0.46 -5.40
N ASP A 143 25.65 0.41 -4.99
CA ASP A 143 27.06 0.10 -4.76
C ASP A 143 27.36 -0.52 -3.37
N LEU A 144 26.38 -0.59 -2.46
CA LEU A 144 26.60 -0.96 -1.07
C LEU A 144 26.94 -2.45 -0.91
N GLU A 145 28.22 -2.75 -0.71
CA GLU A 145 28.75 -4.11 -0.64
C GLU A 145 28.34 -4.84 0.65
N ARG A 146 28.41 -4.15 1.81
CA ARG A 146 28.27 -4.76 3.16
C ARG A 146 27.80 -3.75 4.22
N LEU A 147 26.95 -4.22 5.12
CA LEU A 147 26.61 -3.54 6.39
C LEU A 147 27.67 -3.78 7.48
N PRO A 148 27.79 -2.89 8.49
CA PRO A 148 28.79 -3.00 9.54
C PRO A 148 28.46 -4.12 10.56
N LYS A 149 29.47 -4.91 10.95
CA LYS A 149 29.33 -6.05 11.88
C LYS A 149 28.79 -5.70 13.29
N GLY A 150 28.80 -4.42 13.67
CA GLY A 150 28.26 -3.93 14.95
C GLY A 150 26.80 -3.48 14.90
N ILE A 151 26.07 -3.66 13.78
CA ILE A 151 24.67 -3.19 13.69
C ILE A 151 23.76 -3.79 14.78
N LYS A 152 24.08 -5.01 15.23
CA LYS A 152 23.46 -5.72 16.36
C LYS A 152 23.47 -4.95 17.69
N ASP A 153 24.34 -3.95 17.83
CA ASP A 153 24.53 -3.16 19.04
C ASP A 153 23.64 -1.89 19.03
N MET A 154 22.96 -1.61 17.90
CA MET A 154 22.05 -0.47 17.70
C MET A 154 20.63 -0.80 18.19
N ALA A 155 20.47 -1.10 19.48
CA ALA A 155 19.23 -1.65 20.06
C ALA A 155 17.96 -0.79 19.86
N SER A 156 18.10 0.52 19.62
CA SER A 156 16.97 1.43 19.34
C SER A 156 16.41 1.33 17.91
N LEU A 157 17.07 0.59 17.01
CA LEU A 157 16.73 0.56 15.59
C LEU A 157 15.38 -0.14 15.35
N ARG A 158 14.44 0.60 14.78
CA ARG A 158 13.07 0.18 14.45
C ARG A 158 12.87 -0.02 12.94
N HIS A 159 13.57 0.74 12.11
CA HIS A 159 13.42 0.71 10.66
C HIS A 159 14.78 0.65 9.97
N LEU A 160 14.98 -0.40 9.17
CA LEU A 160 16.14 -0.60 8.30
C LEU A 160 15.64 -0.86 6.87
N GLU A 161 15.70 0.17 6.03
CA GLU A 161 15.26 0.11 4.64
C GLU A 161 16.46 -0.13 3.70
N LEU A 162 16.37 -1.19 2.89
CA LEU A 162 17.47 -1.76 2.09
C LEU A 162 17.05 -2.06 0.64
N ASP A 163 15.94 -1.49 0.16
CA ASP A 163 15.39 -1.81 -1.16
C ASP A 163 16.39 -1.52 -2.27
N GLU A 164 16.43 -2.37 -3.29
CA GLU A 164 17.29 -2.17 -4.48
C GLU A 164 18.80 -1.96 -4.19
N CYS A 165 19.31 -2.45 -3.05
CA CYS A 165 20.75 -2.53 -2.74
C CYS A 165 21.44 -3.68 -3.49
N ALA A 166 21.53 -3.59 -4.82
CA ALA A 166 21.89 -4.71 -5.70
C ALA A 166 23.24 -5.41 -5.40
N ASN A 167 24.26 -4.69 -4.93
CA ASN A 167 25.58 -5.27 -4.62
C ASN A 167 25.75 -5.74 -3.16
N LEU A 168 24.71 -5.66 -2.33
CA LEU A 168 24.80 -6.06 -0.92
C LEU A 168 24.98 -7.58 -0.81
N ALA A 169 26.15 -8.01 -0.33
CA ALA A 169 26.56 -9.41 -0.45
C ALA A 169 25.91 -10.35 0.58
N TYR A 170 25.62 -9.84 1.79
CA TYR A 170 25.04 -10.60 2.89
C TYR A 170 24.66 -9.70 4.07
N MET A 171 23.77 -10.21 4.92
CA MET A 171 23.41 -9.60 6.20
C MET A 171 24.42 -9.90 7.32
N PRO A 172 24.69 -8.96 8.24
CA PRO A 172 25.64 -9.12 9.34
C PRO A 172 25.04 -9.93 10.52
N ARG A 173 25.87 -10.74 11.18
CA ARG A 173 25.48 -11.51 12.38
C ARG A 173 25.00 -10.65 13.54
N GLY A 174 24.07 -11.20 14.33
CA GLY A 174 23.47 -10.62 15.52
C GLY A 174 22.23 -9.78 15.25
N LEU A 175 21.66 -9.82 14.03
CA LEU A 175 20.41 -9.13 13.69
C LEU A 175 19.25 -9.56 14.60
N SER A 176 19.22 -10.82 15.04
CA SER A 176 18.27 -11.33 16.06
C SER A 176 18.21 -10.52 17.35
N LYS A 177 19.24 -9.74 17.68
CA LYS A 177 19.26 -8.84 18.85
C LYS A 177 18.44 -7.57 18.67
N LEU A 178 18.12 -7.17 17.43
CA LEU A 178 17.33 -5.98 17.13
C LEU A 178 15.83 -6.27 17.30
N THR A 179 15.42 -6.73 18.48
CA THR A 179 14.04 -7.18 18.76
C THR A 179 12.99 -6.06 18.65
N SER A 180 13.41 -4.79 18.63
CA SER A 180 12.55 -3.64 18.35
C SER A 180 12.38 -3.31 16.86
N LEU A 181 12.97 -4.10 15.95
CA LEU A 181 12.92 -3.86 14.51
C LEU A 181 11.52 -4.17 13.95
N CYS A 182 10.83 -3.13 13.52
CA CYS A 182 9.51 -3.17 12.91
C CYS A 182 9.56 -3.23 11.37
N THR A 183 10.59 -2.66 10.75
CA THR A 183 10.73 -2.65 9.28
C THR A 183 12.09 -3.16 8.88
N LEU A 184 12.09 -4.21 8.05
CA LEU A 184 13.27 -4.75 7.39
C LEU A 184 12.85 -5.16 5.97
N THR A 185 13.20 -4.34 4.98
CA THR A 185 12.63 -4.54 3.63
C THR A 185 13.36 -5.61 2.82
N MET A 186 14.66 -5.84 3.11
CA MET A 186 15.47 -6.87 2.45
C MET A 186 16.34 -7.64 3.45
N PHE A 187 16.45 -8.96 3.28
CA PHE A 187 17.37 -9.84 4.00
C PHE A 187 18.13 -10.73 3.00
N ILE A 188 19.44 -10.61 2.97
CA ILE A 188 20.32 -11.32 2.04
C ILE A 188 21.11 -12.39 2.81
N VAL A 189 20.91 -13.66 2.46
CA VAL A 189 21.64 -14.79 3.06
C VAL A 189 23.09 -14.81 2.54
N GLY A 190 24.08 -15.16 3.37
CA GLY A 190 25.47 -15.23 2.92
C GLY A 190 25.85 -16.55 2.23
N LYS A 191 26.66 -16.47 1.16
CA LYS A 191 27.27 -17.63 0.49
C LYS A 191 28.52 -18.10 1.27
N GLY A 192 28.68 -19.42 1.46
CA GLY A 192 29.95 -20.08 1.83
C GLY A 192 30.08 -20.57 3.29
N ASP A 193 30.94 -21.58 3.47
CA ASP A 193 31.17 -22.35 4.71
C ASP A 193 31.73 -21.54 5.89
N ASP A 194 32.32 -20.36 5.63
CA ASP A 194 32.80 -19.45 6.68
C ASP A 194 31.64 -18.73 7.37
N SER A 195 30.80 -19.55 8.02
CA SER A 195 29.57 -19.13 8.69
C SER A 195 29.83 -17.98 9.66
N ALA A 196 31.04 -17.91 10.26
CA ALA A 196 31.47 -16.91 11.23
C ALA A 196 31.33 -15.45 10.74
N ALA A 197 31.31 -15.22 9.42
CA ALA A 197 31.29 -13.88 8.85
C ALA A 197 29.89 -13.29 8.60
N HIS A 198 28.86 -14.12 8.39
CA HIS A 198 27.56 -13.70 7.83
C HIS A 198 26.35 -14.27 8.60
N ALA A 199 25.19 -13.64 8.41
CA ALA A 199 23.93 -14.03 9.04
C ALA A 199 23.25 -15.18 8.27
N GLY A 200 22.91 -16.24 8.98
CA GLY A 200 21.97 -17.25 8.49
C GLY A 200 20.52 -16.82 8.73
N LEU A 201 19.58 -17.43 8.01
CA LEU A 201 18.16 -17.10 8.10
C LEU A 201 17.57 -17.17 9.53
N HIS A 202 18.12 -18.02 10.40
CA HIS A 202 17.71 -18.15 11.81
C HIS A 202 17.78 -16.83 12.61
N GLU A 203 18.55 -15.84 12.15
CA GLU A 203 18.59 -14.50 12.75
C GLU A 203 17.24 -13.77 12.65
N LEU A 204 16.39 -14.14 11.69
CA LEU A 204 15.03 -13.62 11.57
C LEU A 204 14.08 -14.16 12.64
N ASN A 205 14.38 -15.30 13.29
CA ASN A 205 13.45 -15.99 14.20
C ASN A 205 13.02 -15.16 15.43
N SER A 206 13.82 -14.18 15.84
CA SER A 206 13.54 -13.29 16.98
C SER A 206 12.88 -11.98 16.58
N LEU A 207 12.74 -11.71 15.28
CA LEU A 207 12.24 -10.45 14.72
C LEU A 207 10.75 -10.57 14.38
N ASN A 208 9.92 -10.61 15.42
CA ASN A 208 8.48 -10.90 15.31
C ASN A 208 7.62 -9.67 14.96
N TYR A 209 8.15 -8.47 15.17
CA TYR A 209 7.46 -7.20 14.87
C TYR A 209 7.65 -6.70 13.44
N ILE A 210 8.34 -7.47 12.58
CA ILE A 210 8.50 -7.11 11.16
C ILE A 210 7.11 -7.05 10.52
N GLN A 211 6.77 -5.88 10.00
CA GLN A 211 5.50 -5.58 9.35
C GLN A 211 5.70 -5.09 7.91
N GLY A 212 4.67 -5.25 7.07
CA GLY A 212 4.69 -4.79 5.68
C GLY A 212 5.31 -5.81 4.71
N GLU A 213 6.36 -5.40 3.98
CA GLU A 213 7.07 -6.25 3.01
C GLU A 213 8.43 -6.72 3.56
N LEU A 214 8.76 -7.99 3.29
CA LEU A 214 10.11 -8.56 3.46
C LEU A 214 10.51 -9.31 2.19
N ARG A 215 11.61 -8.89 1.55
CA ARG A 215 12.29 -9.62 0.47
C ARG A 215 13.47 -10.42 1.03
N ILE A 216 13.45 -11.73 0.89
CA ILE A 216 14.56 -12.61 1.25
C ILE A 216 15.23 -13.08 -0.05
N THR A 217 16.53 -12.80 -0.20
CA THR A 217 17.28 -13.10 -1.42
C THR A 217 18.50 -13.98 -1.15
N ASN A 218 19.02 -14.57 -2.23
CA ASN A 218 20.15 -15.49 -2.22
C ASN A 218 19.89 -16.74 -1.35
N LEU A 219 18.65 -17.23 -1.37
CA LEU A 219 18.30 -18.52 -0.79
C LEU A 219 19.05 -19.65 -1.52
N GLY A 220 19.57 -20.60 -0.75
CA GLY A 220 20.32 -21.76 -1.27
C GLY A 220 19.48 -23.03 -1.22
N CYS A 221 19.60 -23.86 -2.25
CA CYS A 221 18.97 -25.18 -2.30
C CYS A 221 19.68 -26.17 -1.36
N GLY A 222 18.92 -26.93 -0.56
CA GLY A 222 19.48 -27.95 0.34
C GLY A 222 18.78 -28.07 1.69
N LYS A 223 18.95 -29.25 2.31
CA LYS A 223 18.25 -29.77 3.51
C LYS A 223 18.23 -28.90 4.77
N GLY A 224 18.96 -27.77 4.79
CA GLY A 224 18.93 -26.77 5.86
C GLY A 224 17.92 -25.64 5.64
N ALA A 225 17.56 -25.31 4.39
CA ALA A 225 16.61 -24.25 4.05
C ALA A 225 15.17 -24.66 4.41
N ALA A 226 14.68 -25.75 3.80
CA ALA A 226 13.37 -26.36 4.07
C ALA A 226 13.09 -26.61 5.57
N ARG A 227 14.11 -26.94 6.36
CA ARG A 227 13.98 -27.18 7.82
C ARG A 227 14.03 -25.91 8.68
N ALA A 228 14.48 -24.79 8.14
CA ALA A 228 14.55 -23.51 8.84
C ALA A 228 13.31 -22.64 8.60
N GLU A 229 12.77 -22.66 7.37
CA GLU A 229 11.73 -21.73 6.88
C GLU A 229 10.43 -21.78 7.71
N ASP A 230 10.02 -22.98 8.12
CA ASP A 230 8.84 -23.21 8.97
C ASP A 230 8.99 -22.60 10.40
N LYS A 231 10.21 -22.23 10.81
CA LYS A 231 10.48 -21.49 12.06
C LYS A 231 10.75 -20.01 11.85
N ILE A 232 11.17 -19.59 10.66
CA ILE A 232 11.54 -18.20 10.35
C ILE A 232 10.30 -17.31 10.23
N LEU A 233 9.27 -17.83 9.58
CA LEU A 233 8.03 -17.11 9.28
C LEU A 233 6.99 -17.24 10.40
N LYS A 234 7.12 -18.27 11.23
CA LYS A 234 6.27 -18.51 12.40
C LYS A 234 6.44 -17.41 13.45
N GLY A 235 5.36 -16.67 13.70
CA GLY A 235 5.35 -15.51 14.61
C GLY A 235 5.54 -14.15 13.92
N LYS A 236 5.61 -14.08 12.58
CA LYS A 236 5.59 -12.83 11.81
C LYS A 236 4.17 -12.39 11.45
N GLU A 237 3.30 -12.28 12.47
CA GLU A 237 1.86 -12.03 12.30
C GLU A 237 1.50 -10.68 11.63
N PHE A 238 2.46 -9.75 11.55
CA PHE A 238 2.28 -8.43 10.93
C PHE A 238 2.82 -8.32 9.49
N LEU A 239 3.43 -9.39 8.96
CA LEU A 239 3.97 -9.42 7.61
C LEU A 239 2.83 -9.58 6.58
N GLN A 240 2.79 -8.70 5.59
CA GLN A 240 1.73 -8.64 4.57
C GLN A 240 2.20 -9.13 3.20
N SER A 241 3.44 -8.83 2.81
CA SER A 241 4.06 -9.27 1.56
C SER A 241 5.38 -9.98 1.85
N LEU A 242 5.55 -11.16 1.27
CA LEU A 242 6.78 -11.97 1.36
C LEU A 242 7.27 -12.26 -0.05
N LYS A 243 8.55 -11.95 -0.31
CA LYS A 243 9.19 -12.21 -1.58
C LYS A 243 10.43 -13.07 -1.33
N LEU A 244 10.48 -14.25 -1.94
CA LEU A 244 11.55 -15.24 -1.78
C LEU A 244 12.28 -15.41 -3.12
N GLU A 245 13.60 -15.30 -3.11
CA GLU A 245 14.44 -15.28 -4.32
C GLU A 245 15.69 -16.16 -4.11
N TRP A 246 15.81 -17.19 -4.94
CA TRP A 246 16.91 -18.17 -4.90
C TRP A 246 18.06 -17.78 -5.83
N ASN A 247 19.24 -18.37 -5.56
CA ASN A 247 20.43 -18.15 -6.39
C ASN A 247 20.46 -19.10 -7.60
N GLN A 248 20.49 -18.54 -8.82
CA GLN A 248 20.48 -19.30 -10.08
C GLN A 248 21.70 -20.23 -10.28
N GLU A 249 22.78 -20.08 -9.51
CA GLU A 249 24.03 -20.85 -9.69
C GLU A 249 24.03 -22.24 -9.02
N ALA A 250 22.94 -22.62 -8.34
CA ALA A 250 22.85 -23.87 -7.57
C ALA A 250 22.56 -25.10 -8.45
N ASN A 251 23.61 -25.69 -9.03
CA ASN A 251 23.54 -26.95 -9.81
C ASN A 251 23.31 -28.23 -8.96
N ASP A 252 23.03 -28.12 -7.65
CA ASP A 252 22.87 -29.28 -6.79
C ASP A 252 21.42 -29.79 -6.81
N VAL A 253 21.24 -30.99 -7.36
CA VAL A 253 19.94 -31.67 -7.50
C VAL A 253 19.55 -32.28 -6.16
N ARG A 254 18.43 -31.85 -5.58
CA ARG A 254 17.62 -32.60 -4.59
C ARG A 254 16.33 -31.86 -4.25
N ASP A 255 15.39 -32.62 -3.69
CA ASP A 255 14.02 -32.18 -3.44
C ASP A 255 13.96 -31.19 -2.26
N ASP A 256 13.67 -29.93 -2.58
CA ASP A 256 13.38 -28.86 -1.61
C ASP A 256 11.86 -28.70 -1.47
N GLU A 257 11.28 -29.21 -0.38
CA GLU A 257 9.92 -28.87 0.06
C GLU A 257 9.91 -27.50 0.75
N LEU A 258 8.94 -26.64 0.42
CA LEU A 258 8.77 -25.31 1.03
C LEU A 258 7.57 -25.29 1.99
N PRO A 259 7.76 -25.43 3.32
CA PRO A 259 6.69 -25.30 4.28
C PRO A 259 6.37 -23.82 4.59
N LEU A 260 5.15 -23.37 4.26
CA LEU A 260 4.67 -22.01 4.54
C LEU A 260 3.50 -22.00 5.53
N SER A 261 3.79 -21.96 6.83
CA SER A 261 2.78 -21.79 7.89
C SER A 261 2.40 -20.31 8.13
N LEU A 262 1.91 -19.62 7.10
CA LEU A 262 1.53 -18.18 7.14
C LEU A 262 0.04 -17.95 6.87
N THR A 263 -0.78 -17.84 7.92
CA THR A 263 -2.24 -17.68 7.79
C THR A 263 -2.70 -16.31 7.27
N ASP A 264 -1.87 -15.28 7.39
CA ASP A 264 -2.28 -13.88 7.23
C ASP A 264 -1.64 -13.13 6.06
N LEU A 265 -0.81 -13.82 5.26
CA LEU A 265 -0.10 -13.23 4.13
C LEU A 265 -1.06 -12.76 3.02
N VAL A 266 -0.79 -11.59 2.45
CA VAL A 266 -1.61 -10.95 1.40
C VAL A 266 -0.97 -11.09 0.01
N GLU A 267 0.35 -10.97 -0.08
CA GLU A 267 1.13 -11.18 -1.30
C GLU A 267 2.27 -12.18 -1.06
N LEU A 268 2.42 -13.13 -1.98
CA LEU A 268 3.52 -14.08 -2.03
C LEU A 268 4.19 -14.03 -3.40
N THR A 269 5.50 -13.83 -3.40
CA THR A 269 6.33 -13.91 -4.61
C THR A 269 7.43 -14.95 -4.41
N ILE A 270 7.55 -15.90 -5.33
CA ILE A 270 8.62 -16.93 -5.36
C ILE A 270 9.34 -16.78 -6.70
N ARG A 271 10.67 -16.59 -6.67
CA ARG A 271 11.50 -16.40 -7.86
C ARG A 271 12.78 -17.21 -7.87
N ASP A 272 13.22 -17.53 -9.09
CA ASP A 272 14.60 -17.95 -9.38
C ASP A 272 15.04 -19.23 -8.66
N CYS A 273 14.09 -20.13 -8.37
CA CYS A 273 14.33 -21.42 -7.75
C CYS A 273 14.29 -22.54 -8.81
N PRO A 274 15.44 -22.87 -9.44
CA PRO A 274 15.45 -23.72 -10.63
C PRO A 274 15.09 -25.18 -10.34
N ASN A 275 15.42 -25.68 -9.14
CA ASN A 275 15.34 -27.10 -8.77
C ASN A 275 14.10 -27.46 -7.94
N CYS A 276 13.25 -26.49 -7.60
CA CYS A 276 11.98 -26.72 -6.90
C CYS A 276 11.06 -27.56 -7.80
N GLN A 277 10.74 -28.79 -7.36
CA GLN A 277 9.78 -29.69 -8.02
C GLN A 277 8.37 -29.52 -7.46
N GLN A 278 8.25 -29.37 -6.14
CA GLN A 278 6.99 -29.20 -5.41
C GLN A 278 6.94 -27.84 -4.72
N LEU A 279 5.81 -27.16 -4.88
CA LEU A 279 5.52 -25.89 -4.23
C LEU A 279 4.81 -26.11 -2.86
N PRO A 280 4.78 -25.08 -1.99
CA PRO A 280 4.03 -25.16 -0.73
C PRO A 280 2.56 -25.55 -0.94
N PRO A 281 1.93 -26.28 -0.02
CA PRO A 281 0.47 -26.43 0.00
C PRO A 281 -0.18 -25.08 0.30
N PHE A 282 -0.47 -24.31 -0.75
CA PHE A 282 -0.97 -22.94 -0.61
C PHE A 282 -2.40 -22.85 -0.06
N ASN A 283 -3.11 -23.99 0.08
CA ASN A 283 -4.46 -24.08 0.65
C ASN A 283 -4.58 -23.47 2.06
N GLN A 284 -3.46 -23.33 2.80
CA GLN A 284 -3.41 -22.68 4.12
C GLN A 284 -3.47 -21.14 4.03
N LEU A 285 -3.15 -20.54 2.88
CA LEU A 285 -3.01 -19.08 2.70
C LEU A 285 -4.36 -18.39 2.42
N GLN A 286 -5.28 -18.51 3.37
CA GLN A 286 -6.69 -18.10 3.25
C GLN A 286 -6.90 -16.60 2.97
N ARG A 287 -5.90 -15.76 3.25
CA ARG A 287 -5.91 -14.30 3.01
C ARG A 287 -5.13 -13.85 1.76
N LEU A 288 -4.47 -14.77 1.06
CA LEU A 288 -3.64 -14.42 -0.09
C LEU A 288 -4.51 -13.81 -1.21
N LYS A 289 -4.09 -12.64 -1.69
CA LYS A 289 -4.74 -11.90 -2.79
C LYS A 289 -3.91 -11.93 -4.07
N ILE A 290 -2.58 -11.96 -3.92
CA ILE A 290 -1.62 -11.88 -5.02
C ILE A 290 -0.62 -13.03 -4.90
N LEU A 291 -0.54 -13.87 -5.94
CA LEU A 291 0.47 -14.91 -6.08
C LEU A 291 1.33 -14.64 -7.32
N ARG A 292 2.65 -14.58 -7.16
CA ARG A 292 3.62 -14.38 -8.25
C ARG A 292 4.65 -15.50 -8.23
N LEU A 293 4.68 -16.32 -9.28
CA LEU A 293 5.68 -17.37 -9.48
C LEU A 293 6.55 -16.98 -10.69
N SER A 294 7.88 -17.04 -10.56
CA SER A 294 8.78 -16.64 -11.64
C SER A 294 10.05 -17.50 -11.73
N ASN A 295 10.49 -17.85 -12.94
CA ASN A 295 11.75 -18.58 -13.19
C ASN A 295 11.84 -19.91 -12.39
N LEU A 296 10.77 -20.72 -12.43
CA LEU A 296 10.70 -22.01 -11.75
C LEU A 296 10.76 -23.14 -12.79
N SER A 297 11.98 -23.63 -13.07
CA SER A 297 12.21 -24.56 -14.17
C SER A 297 11.81 -26.02 -13.91
N SER A 298 11.84 -26.49 -12.67
CA SER A 298 11.50 -27.89 -12.34
C SER A 298 10.04 -28.13 -11.93
N VAL A 299 9.24 -27.07 -11.74
CA VAL A 299 7.83 -27.19 -11.35
C VAL A 299 6.99 -27.68 -12.54
N GLU A 300 6.57 -28.95 -12.52
CA GLU A 300 5.64 -29.50 -13.52
C GLU A 300 4.17 -29.21 -13.18
N HIS A 301 3.85 -29.14 -11.88
CA HIS A 301 2.52 -28.94 -11.32
C HIS A 301 2.59 -28.05 -10.08
N ILE A 302 1.53 -27.28 -9.80
CA ILE A 302 1.52 -26.31 -8.69
C ILE A 302 0.95 -26.92 -7.40
N ASP A 303 0.11 -27.94 -7.50
CA ASP A 303 -0.45 -28.67 -6.35
C ASP A 303 -0.66 -30.16 -6.70
N ASP A 304 -0.26 -31.07 -5.81
CA ASP A 304 -0.37 -32.53 -6.03
C ASP A 304 -1.70 -33.13 -5.54
N ASN A 305 -2.48 -32.38 -4.75
CA ASN A 305 -3.87 -32.63 -4.37
C ASN A 305 -4.21 -34.10 -3.95
N ASP A 306 -3.64 -34.54 -2.83
CA ASP A 306 -3.99 -35.81 -2.15
C ASP A 306 -5.20 -35.68 -1.19
N SER A 307 -5.84 -34.50 -1.10
CA SER A 307 -6.99 -34.25 -0.21
C SER A 307 -8.33 -34.21 -0.95
N GLU A 308 -9.08 -35.30 -0.91
CA GLU A 308 -10.37 -35.47 -1.62
C GLU A 308 -11.52 -34.56 -1.12
N GLU A 309 -11.33 -33.82 -0.02
CA GLU A 309 -12.45 -33.21 0.74
C GLU A 309 -12.59 -31.67 0.63
N SER A 310 -11.64 -30.93 0.04
CA SER A 310 -11.71 -29.45 0.01
C SER A 310 -12.05 -28.86 -1.36
N THR A 311 -13.27 -28.32 -1.49
CA THR A 311 -13.84 -27.83 -2.77
C THR A 311 -13.52 -26.36 -3.09
N ILE A 312 -12.91 -25.62 -2.15
CA ILE A 312 -12.62 -24.18 -2.28
C ILE A 312 -11.11 -23.94 -2.16
N PHE A 313 -10.48 -23.59 -3.27
CA PHE A 313 -9.05 -23.36 -3.38
C PHE A 313 -8.77 -21.84 -3.49
N PHE A 314 -7.92 -21.30 -2.61
CA PHE A 314 -7.68 -19.85 -2.46
C PHE A 314 -8.94 -18.95 -2.46
N PRO A 315 -9.72 -18.87 -1.35
CA PRO A 315 -10.95 -18.08 -1.30
C PRO A 315 -10.79 -16.55 -1.36
N SER A 316 -9.56 -16.04 -1.45
CA SER A 316 -9.25 -14.61 -1.49
C SER A 316 -8.37 -14.18 -2.68
N LEU A 317 -7.85 -15.12 -3.49
CA LEU A 317 -6.91 -14.81 -4.56
C LEU A 317 -7.60 -14.04 -5.68
N GLN A 318 -6.99 -12.93 -6.10
CA GLN A 318 -7.48 -12.01 -7.13
C GLN A 318 -6.51 -11.85 -8.28
N GLU A 319 -5.21 -11.95 -7.99
CA GLU A 319 -4.15 -11.84 -8.97
C GLU A 319 -3.28 -13.10 -8.99
N LEU A 320 -3.16 -13.70 -10.17
CA LEU A 320 -2.25 -14.80 -10.45
C LEU A 320 -1.26 -14.38 -11.55
N HIS A 321 0.03 -14.44 -11.24
CA HIS A 321 1.11 -14.12 -12.17
C HIS A 321 2.07 -15.31 -12.28
N LEU A 322 2.11 -15.92 -13.46
CA LEU A 322 3.02 -17.02 -13.80
C LEU A 322 4.01 -16.51 -14.86
N ASN A 323 5.30 -16.54 -14.57
CA ASN A 323 6.34 -16.10 -15.50
C ASN A 323 7.47 -17.14 -15.64
N ASN A 324 7.77 -17.57 -16.85
CA ASN A 324 8.89 -18.47 -17.16
C ASN A 324 8.89 -19.73 -16.27
N LEU A 325 7.79 -20.49 -16.34
CA LEU A 325 7.70 -21.86 -15.83
C LEU A 325 7.68 -22.82 -17.03
N PRO A 326 8.85 -23.15 -17.62
CA PRO A 326 8.90 -23.86 -18.90
C PRO A 326 8.37 -25.29 -18.84
N ASN A 327 8.51 -25.99 -17.71
CA ASN A 327 8.06 -27.38 -17.55
C ASN A 327 6.66 -27.52 -16.93
N LEU A 328 6.00 -26.41 -16.56
CA LEU A 328 4.66 -26.44 -15.99
C LEU A 328 3.66 -26.98 -17.02
N LYS A 329 3.04 -28.13 -16.74
CA LYS A 329 2.10 -28.83 -17.63
C LYS A 329 0.65 -28.46 -17.33
N GLY A 330 0.32 -28.22 -16.07
CA GLY A 330 -1.02 -27.91 -15.60
C GLY A 330 -1.05 -27.65 -14.10
N TRP A 331 -2.16 -27.13 -13.58
CA TRP A 331 -2.23 -26.76 -12.16
C TRP A 331 -2.07 -27.96 -11.21
N TRP A 332 -2.70 -29.10 -11.53
CA TRP A 332 -2.67 -30.33 -10.72
C TRP A 332 -1.97 -31.49 -11.44
N ALA A 333 -1.27 -32.34 -10.67
CA ALA A 333 -0.57 -33.52 -11.20
C ALA A 333 -1.52 -34.63 -11.67
N ARG A 334 -2.58 -34.93 -10.90
CA ARG A 334 -3.61 -35.90 -11.33
C ARG A 334 -4.62 -35.26 -12.28
N ASN A 335 -4.40 -35.42 -13.58
CA ASN A 335 -5.38 -35.11 -14.62
C ASN A 335 -5.86 -36.38 -15.34
N ILE A 336 -7.12 -36.73 -15.11
CA ILE A 336 -8.06 -37.44 -16.01
C ILE A 336 -7.42 -38.17 -17.21
N SER A 337 -6.83 -39.34 -16.98
CA SER A 337 -6.47 -40.31 -18.02
C SER A 337 -7.55 -41.38 -18.26
N GLY A 338 -8.61 -41.39 -17.45
CA GLY A 338 -9.66 -42.43 -17.44
C GLY A 338 -10.81 -42.24 -18.44
N ALA A 339 -10.94 -41.10 -19.11
CA ALA A 339 -12.11 -40.79 -19.94
C ALA A 339 -12.22 -41.58 -21.27
N ALA A 340 -11.31 -42.52 -21.53
CA ALA A 340 -11.32 -43.40 -22.71
C ALA A 340 -11.83 -44.83 -22.42
N ALA A 341 -12.12 -45.18 -21.15
CA ALA A 341 -12.64 -46.50 -20.80
C ALA A 341 -13.71 -46.41 -19.69
N THR A 342 -14.88 -46.98 -19.96
CA THR A 342 -16.10 -46.98 -19.12
C THR A 342 -16.82 -45.63 -19.02
N GLY A 343 -18.02 -45.57 -19.61
CA GLY A 343 -18.88 -44.38 -19.54
C GLY A 343 -19.62 -44.29 -18.21
N SER A 344 -18.99 -43.68 -17.20
CA SER A 344 -19.67 -43.24 -15.98
C SER A 344 -19.50 -41.73 -15.78
N THR A 345 -20.62 -41.01 -15.85
CA THR A 345 -20.67 -39.56 -15.65
C THR A 345 -20.64 -39.22 -14.16
N LEU A 346 -19.46 -39.26 -13.55
CA LEU A 346 -19.20 -38.62 -12.26
C LEU A 346 -18.51 -37.27 -12.49
N SER A 347 -19.32 -36.22 -12.50
CA SER A 347 -18.89 -34.82 -12.57
C SER A 347 -18.11 -34.42 -11.32
N MET A 348 -16.81 -34.70 -11.27
CA MET A 348 -15.91 -34.14 -10.26
C MET A 348 -15.79 -32.62 -10.48
N VAL A 349 -16.34 -31.86 -9.53
CA VAL A 349 -16.26 -30.39 -9.53
C VAL A 349 -14.80 -29.98 -9.33
N LYS A 350 -14.16 -29.49 -10.40
CA LYS A 350 -12.78 -29.01 -10.35
C LYS A 350 -12.69 -27.85 -9.33
N PRO A 351 -11.70 -27.85 -8.41
CA PRO A 351 -11.47 -26.71 -7.52
C PRO A 351 -11.22 -25.45 -8.34
N SER A 352 -11.67 -24.31 -7.82
CA SER A 352 -11.72 -23.06 -8.57
C SER A 352 -11.26 -21.88 -7.73
N PHE A 353 -10.82 -20.82 -8.40
CA PHE A 353 -10.47 -19.54 -7.76
C PHE A 353 -11.70 -18.60 -7.77
N PRO A 354 -12.47 -18.48 -6.68
CA PRO A 354 -13.76 -17.78 -6.69
C PRO A 354 -13.65 -16.25 -6.78
N CYS A 355 -12.48 -15.69 -6.47
CA CYS A 355 -12.22 -14.23 -6.42
C CYS A 355 -11.24 -13.76 -7.52
N LEU A 356 -10.76 -14.64 -8.40
CA LEU A 356 -9.70 -14.33 -9.35
C LEU A 356 -10.19 -13.37 -10.43
N SER A 357 -9.66 -12.15 -10.43
CA SER A 357 -10.03 -11.09 -11.37
C SER A 357 -8.97 -10.87 -12.45
N LYS A 358 -7.69 -11.15 -12.17
CA LYS A 358 -6.57 -10.91 -13.08
C LYS A 358 -5.62 -12.10 -13.15
N THR A 359 -5.34 -12.56 -14.37
CA THR A 359 -4.38 -13.63 -14.64
C THR A 359 -3.38 -13.21 -15.71
N THR A 360 -2.09 -13.30 -15.42
CA THR A 360 -1.00 -13.08 -16.39
C THR A 360 -0.15 -14.34 -16.49
N ILE A 361 0.02 -14.84 -17.72
CA ILE A 361 0.83 -16.02 -18.04
C ILE A 361 1.90 -15.60 -19.04
N GLU A 362 3.16 -15.67 -18.65
CA GLU A 362 4.31 -15.29 -19.47
C GLU A 362 5.31 -16.46 -19.56
N PHE A 363 5.82 -16.78 -20.77
CA PHE A 363 6.82 -17.83 -21.01
C PHE A 363 6.50 -19.25 -20.47
N CYS A 364 5.22 -19.60 -20.25
CA CYS A 364 4.82 -20.94 -19.80
C CYS A 364 4.41 -21.84 -21.00
N THR A 365 5.40 -22.37 -21.74
CA THR A 365 5.15 -22.99 -23.06
C THR A 365 4.47 -24.36 -23.01
N ASN A 366 4.75 -25.19 -22.00
CA ASN A 366 4.18 -26.54 -21.86
C ASN A 366 2.81 -26.57 -21.14
N LEU A 367 2.35 -25.43 -20.64
CA LEU A 367 1.12 -25.33 -19.86
C LEU A 367 -0.10 -25.57 -20.76
N ALA A 368 -0.91 -26.56 -20.42
CA ALA A 368 -2.11 -26.91 -21.20
C ALA A 368 -3.34 -26.09 -20.78
N LEU A 369 -3.61 -25.98 -19.47
CA LEU A 369 -4.81 -25.33 -18.94
C LEU A 369 -4.61 -24.89 -17.48
N ILE A 370 -5.18 -23.74 -17.12
CA ILE A 370 -5.41 -23.31 -15.73
C ILE A 370 -6.92 -23.40 -15.42
N PRO A 371 -7.33 -23.80 -14.20
CA PRO A 371 -8.73 -23.78 -13.77
C PRO A 371 -9.27 -22.36 -13.52
N LEU A 372 -9.29 -21.54 -14.56
CA LEU A 372 -9.93 -20.22 -14.55
C LEU A 372 -11.45 -20.37 -14.63
N GLN A 373 -12.16 -19.67 -13.74
CA GLN A 373 -13.63 -19.56 -13.79
C GLN A 373 -14.09 -18.33 -14.57
N MET A 374 -15.41 -18.24 -14.78
CA MET A 374 -16.09 -17.11 -15.43
C MET A 374 -15.97 -15.74 -14.72
N HIS A 375 -15.17 -15.66 -13.66
CA HIS A 375 -15.01 -14.50 -12.79
C HIS A 375 -13.85 -13.57 -13.18
N VAL A 376 -12.93 -14.02 -14.03
CA VAL A 376 -11.75 -13.25 -14.47
C VAL A 376 -12.19 -12.05 -15.32
N GLU A 377 -11.70 -10.86 -14.98
CA GLU A 377 -11.94 -9.60 -15.70
C GLU A 377 -10.79 -9.25 -16.68
N GLU A 378 -9.55 -9.65 -16.36
CA GLU A 378 -8.35 -9.45 -17.18
C GLU A 378 -7.56 -10.75 -17.36
N LEU A 379 -7.31 -11.15 -18.61
CA LEU A 379 -6.53 -12.34 -18.97
C LEU A 379 -5.44 -11.98 -19.98
N SER A 380 -4.20 -12.31 -19.66
CA SER A 380 -3.03 -11.91 -20.45
C SER A 380 -2.09 -13.08 -20.73
N PHE A 381 -1.91 -13.41 -22.00
CA PHE A 381 -0.97 -14.41 -22.51
C PHE A 381 0.23 -13.74 -23.18
N HIS A 382 1.43 -14.00 -22.66
CA HIS A 382 2.68 -13.42 -23.14
C HIS A 382 3.67 -14.52 -23.53
N ARG A 383 3.99 -14.65 -24.83
CA ARG A 383 4.88 -15.69 -25.38
C ARG A 383 4.48 -17.11 -24.92
N ALA A 384 3.17 -17.34 -24.80
CA ALA A 384 2.55 -18.63 -24.55
C ALA A 384 2.47 -19.48 -25.84
N SER A 385 2.10 -20.75 -25.72
CA SER A 385 1.78 -21.62 -26.86
C SER A 385 0.35 -21.43 -27.36
N GLU A 386 0.12 -21.69 -28.64
CA GLU A 386 -1.22 -21.68 -29.26
C GLU A 386 -2.19 -22.59 -28.49
N LYS A 387 -1.73 -23.80 -28.15
CA LYS A 387 -2.51 -24.81 -27.43
C LYS A 387 -3.11 -24.26 -26.12
N LEU A 388 -2.35 -23.49 -25.35
CA LEU A 388 -2.86 -22.89 -24.10
C LEU A 388 -3.98 -21.89 -24.38
N VAL A 389 -3.79 -21.00 -25.37
CA VAL A 389 -4.80 -19.99 -25.72
C VAL A 389 -6.10 -20.65 -26.19
N TRP A 390 -6.00 -21.66 -27.06
CA TRP A 390 -7.14 -22.44 -27.51
C TRP A 390 -7.83 -23.17 -26.36
N GLN A 391 -7.12 -24.01 -25.60
CA GLN A 391 -7.71 -24.81 -24.52
C GLN A 391 -8.33 -23.94 -23.43
N GLN A 392 -7.71 -22.80 -23.08
CA GLN A 392 -8.24 -21.90 -22.06
C GLN A 392 -9.51 -21.17 -22.52
N LEU A 393 -9.55 -20.64 -23.74
CA LEU A 393 -10.72 -19.93 -24.25
C LEU A 393 -11.89 -20.88 -24.56
N THR A 394 -11.63 -22.07 -25.11
CA THR A 394 -12.66 -23.09 -25.31
C THR A 394 -13.24 -23.58 -23.98
N ALA A 395 -12.42 -23.88 -22.96
CA ALA A 395 -12.92 -24.31 -21.65
C ALA A 395 -13.79 -23.24 -20.94
N MET A 396 -13.51 -21.95 -21.17
CA MET A 396 -14.36 -20.86 -20.67
C MET A 396 -15.72 -20.82 -21.41
N ALA A 397 -15.73 -21.04 -22.72
CA ALA A 397 -16.95 -21.11 -23.53
C ALA A 397 -17.80 -22.37 -23.23
N GLU A 398 -17.18 -23.53 -23.01
CA GLU A 398 -17.86 -24.74 -22.53
C GLU A 398 -18.54 -24.49 -21.18
N SER A 399 -17.83 -23.84 -20.24
CA SER A 399 -18.34 -23.50 -18.90
C SER A 399 -19.53 -22.54 -18.94
N LEU A 400 -19.54 -21.58 -19.87
CA LEU A 400 -20.70 -20.71 -20.12
C LEU A 400 -21.90 -21.51 -20.62
N SER A 401 -21.68 -22.38 -21.63
CA SER A 401 -22.74 -23.17 -22.26
C SER A 401 -23.41 -24.14 -21.27
N ALA A 402 -22.64 -24.75 -20.37
CA ALA A 402 -23.15 -25.69 -19.36
C ALA A 402 -24.02 -25.01 -18.27
N ALA A 403 -23.80 -23.72 -18.00
CA ALA A 403 -24.53 -22.99 -16.96
C ALA A 403 -25.92 -22.46 -17.40
N SER A 404 -26.29 -22.65 -18.68
CA SER A 404 -27.49 -22.11 -19.34
C SER A 404 -28.84 -22.56 -18.73
N SER A 405 -28.86 -23.53 -17.82
CA SER A 405 -30.05 -23.99 -17.09
C SER A 405 -30.44 -23.10 -15.91
N SER A 406 -29.62 -22.10 -15.57
CA SER A 406 -29.87 -21.13 -14.50
C SER A 406 -29.63 -19.70 -14.99
N SER A 407 -30.36 -18.73 -14.45
CA SER A 407 -30.30 -17.35 -14.93
C SER A 407 -28.93 -16.71 -14.68
N LEU A 408 -28.29 -16.26 -15.77
CA LEU A 408 -27.00 -15.55 -15.87
C LEU A 408 -25.70 -16.37 -15.75
N PRO A 409 -25.21 -16.89 -16.89
CA PRO A 409 -23.78 -16.98 -17.18
C PRO A 409 -23.40 -16.01 -18.31
N HIS A 410 -22.94 -14.82 -17.96
CA HIS A 410 -22.19 -13.96 -18.88
C HIS A 410 -20.74 -13.88 -18.38
N SER A 411 -19.78 -13.94 -19.29
CA SER A 411 -18.36 -13.78 -18.95
C SER A 411 -18.14 -12.42 -18.27
N LYS A 412 -17.30 -12.37 -17.23
CA LYS A 412 -16.84 -11.09 -16.67
C LYS A 412 -15.60 -10.52 -17.38
N LEU A 413 -15.05 -11.24 -18.34
CA LEU A 413 -13.81 -10.86 -19.03
C LEU A 413 -14.02 -9.58 -19.84
N LYS A 414 -13.31 -8.50 -19.46
CA LYS A 414 -13.31 -7.20 -20.13
C LYS A 414 -12.06 -6.97 -20.96
N SER A 415 -10.91 -7.51 -20.54
CA SER A 415 -9.62 -7.29 -21.19
C SER A 415 -8.92 -8.60 -21.51
N LEU A 416 -8.56 -8.78 -22.78
CA LEU A 416 -7.82 -9.95 -23.28
C LEU A 416 -6.56 -9.50 -24.03
N TYR A 417 -5.40 -9.99 -23.61
CA TYR A 417 -4.11 -9.72 -24.24
C TYR A 417 -3.50 -11.02 -24.77
N ILE A 418 -3.17 -11.07 -26.06
CA ILE A 418 -2.54 -12.21 -26.73
C ILE A 418 -1.27 -11.69 -27.41
N LEU A 419 -0.14 -11.85 -26.72
CA LEU A 419 1.09 -11.11 -26.99
C LEU A 419 2.25 -12.08 -27.25
N GLY A 420 2.69 -12.20 -28.50
CA GLY A 420 3.89 -12.98 -28.86
C GLY A 420 3.68 -14.49 -28.96
N VAL A 421 2.44 -14.94 -29.18
CA VAL A 421 2.13 -16.35 -29.50
C VAL A 421 2.54 -16.60 -30.95
N LYS A 422 3.69 -17.24 -31.15
CA LYS A 422 4.38 -17.30 -32.45
C LYS A 422 3.93 -18.45 -33.35
N ASP A 423 3.38 -19.48 -32.74
CA ASP A 423 2.93 -20.75 -33.32
C ASP A 423 1.48 -20.69 -33.84
N MET A 424 0.68 -19.74 -33.36
CA MET A 424 -0.73 -19.58 -33.68
C MET A 424 -0.99 -19.12 -35.11
N ASP A 425 -1.71 -19.94 -35.89
CA ASP A 425 -2.15 -19.61 -37.25
C ASP A 425 -3.55 -18.95 -37.25
N TYR A 426 -4.44 -19.33 -36.32
CA TYR A 426 -5.80 -18.81 -36.15
C TYR A 426 -6.19 -18.71 -34.67
N LEU A 427 -7.14 -17.85 -34.33
CA LEU A 427 -7.73 -17.74 -32.98
C LEU A 427 -8.95 -18.67 -32.81
N PRO A 428 -9.27 -19.13 -31.60
CA PRO A 428 -10.41 -20.02 -31.35
C PRO A 428 -11.77 -19.34 -31.59
N GLU A 429 -12.50 -19.76 -32.62
CA GLU A 429 -13.81 -19.19 -32.97
C GLU A 429 -14.85 -19.38 -31.85
N GLU A 430 -15.08 -20.64 -31.45
CA GLU A 430 -16.06 -21.01 -30.42
C GLU A 430 -15.76 -20.38 -29.06
N GLY A 431 -14.48 -20.22 -28.74
CA GLY A 431 -14.00 -19.59 -27.51
C GLY A 431 -14.28 -18.09 -27.46
N LEU A 432 -14.04 -17.36 -28.56
CA LEU A 432 -14.23 -15.92 -28.61
C LEU A 432 -15.71 -15.49 -28.75
N HIS A 433 -16.52 -16.26 -29.49
CA HIS A 433 -17.93 -15.91 -29.75
C HIS A 433 -18.77 -15.70 -28.48
N GLN A 434 -18.41 -16.33 -27.35
CA GLN A 434 -19.16 -16.22 -26.11
C GLN A 434 -18.71 -15.07 -25.18
N LEU A 435 -17.66 -14.33 -25.54
CA LEU A 435 -17.07 -13.25 -24.71
C LEU A 435 -17.75 -11.90 -24.94
N ALA A 436 -19.08 -11.86 -24.86
CA ALA A 436 -19.88 -10.68 -25.18
C ALA A 436 -19.58 -9.44 -24.30
N SER A 437 -18.98 -9.61 -23.13
CA SER A 437 -18.57 -8.54 -22.21
C SER A 437 -17.16 -7.97 -22.47
N LEU A 438 -16.44 -8.49 -23.46
CA LEU A 438 -15.06 -8.06 -23.75
C LEU A 438 -15.06 -6.61 -24.28
N GLU A 439 -14.33 -5.72 -23.62
CA GLU A 439 -14.22 -4.29 -23.94
C GLU A 439 -12.89 -3.95 -24.65
N TYR A 440 -11.82 -4.70 -24.35
CA TYR A 440 -10.46 -4.47 -24.83
C TYR A 440 -9.81 -5.77 -25.33
N LEU A 441 -9.29 -5.76 -26.56
CA LEU A 441 -8.55 -6.87 -27.17
C LEU A 441 -7.24 -6.36 -27.79
N ASP A 442 -6.11 -6.96 -27.40
CA ASP A 442 -4.78 -6.65 -27.94
C ASP A 442 -4.07 -7.92 -28.42
N ILE A 443 -3.94 -8.03 -29.74
CA ILE A 443 -3.27 -9.14 -30.42
C ILE A 443 -1.96 -8.58 -30.99
N SER A 444 -0.86 -8.78 -30.27
CA SER A 444 0.44 -8.26 -30.69
C SER A 444 1.48 -9.36 -30.86
N TRP A 445 2.45 -9.16 -31.75
CA TRP A 445 3.60 -10.03 -32.00
C TRP A 445 3.28 -11.49 -32.37
N CYS A 446 2.04 -11.77 -32.80
CA CYS A 446 1.61 -13.10 -33.22
C CYS A 446 2.01 -13.32 -34.68
N SER A 447 3.25 -13.76 -34.90
CA SER A 447 3.92 -13.67 -36.21
C SER A 447 3.30 -14.53 -37.31
N ARG A 448 2.69 -15.68 -36.95
CA ARG A 448 2.09 -16.65 -37.88
C ARG A 448 0.59 -16.44 -38.16
N LEU A 449 -0.10 -15.66 -37.33
CA LEU A 449 -1.54 -15.44 -37.42
C LEU A 449 -1.93 -14.97 -38.83
N LEU A 450 -2.79 -15.72 -39.52
CA LEU A 450 -3.15 -15.50 -40.93
C LEU A 450 -4.35 -14.56 -41.07
N CYS A 451 -5.41 -14.78 -40.29
CA CYS A 451 -6.59 -13.92 -40.22
C CYS A 451 -7.25 -13.98 -38.83
N LEU A 452 -8.24 -13.12 -38.60
CA LEU A 452 -9.13 -13.18 -37.43
C LEU A 452 -10.33 -14.12 -37.70
N PRO A 453 -11.02 -14.62 -36.65
CA PRO A 453 -12.15 -15.54 -36.80
C PRO A 453 -13.49 -14.80 -36.98
N ASP A 454 -14.30 -15.21 -37.95
CA ASP A 454 -15.52 -14.48 -38.34
C ASP A 454 -16.62 -14.57 -37.28
N GLU A 455 -17.03 -15.79 -36.91
CA GLU A 455 -18.03 -15.99 -35.85
C GLU A 455 -17.47 -15.62 -34.47
N GLY A 456 -16.15 -15.75 -34.27
CA GLY A 456 -15.47 -15.31 -33.05
C GLY A 456 -15.64 -13.80 -32.79
N LEU A 457 -15.38 -12.95 -33.80
CA LEU A 457 -15.56 -11.50 -33.69
C LEU A 457 -17.03 -11.10 -33.57
N ARG A 458 -17.96 -11.82 -34.21
CA ARG A 458 -19.41 -11.56 -34.17
C ARG A 458 -20.00 -11.58 -32.75
N GLY A 459 -19.37 -12.35 -31.84
CA GLY A 459 -19.75 -12.41 -30.43
C GLY A 459 -19.38 -11.17 -29.60
N LEU A 460 -18.35 -10.41 -29.99
CA LEU A 460 -17.69 -9.38 -29.18
C LEU A 460 -18.43 -8.02 -29.18
N LYS A 461 -19.72 -8.05 -28.83
CA LYS A 461 -20.65 -6.91 -28.94
C LYS A 461 -20.30 -5.70 -28.07
N SER A 462 -19.50 -5.87 -27.01
CA SER A 462 -19.07 -4.78 -26.11
C SER A 462 -17.68 -4.23 -26.43
N LEU A 463 -17.00 -4.72 -27.48
CA LEU A 463 -15.61 -4.40 -27.74
C LEU A 463 -15.45 -2.93 -28.16
N GLN A 464 -14.72 -2.15 -27.35
CA GLN A 464 -14.47 -0.72 -27.55
C GLN A 464 -13.08 -0.45 -28.11
N PHE A 465 -12.10 -1.29 -27.78
CA PHE A 465 -10.71 -1.11 -28.20
C PHE A 465 -10.13 -2.40 -28.80
N LEU A 466 -9.66 -2.31 -30.04
CA LEU A 466 -8.95 -3.39 -30.74
C LEU A 466 -7.57 -2.90 -31.17
N ARG A 467 -6.53 -3.58 -30.72
CA ARG A 467 -5.15 -3.39 -31.19
C ARG A 467 -4.61 -4.65 -31.83
N ILE A 468 -3.98 -4.45 -33.00
CA ILE A 468 -3.25 -5.47 -33.72
C ILE A 468 -1.87 -4.90 -34.02
N ARG A 469 -0.79 -5.55 -33.56
CA ARG A 469 0.58 -5.05 -33.77
C ARG A 469 1.56 -6.16 -34.09
N ARG A 470 2.47 -5.99 -35.04
CA ARG A 470 3.55 -6.97 -35.32
C ARG A 470 3.06 -8.39 -35.63
N CYS A 471 1.85 -8.52 -36.19
CA CYS A 471 1.34 -9.79 -36.70
C CYS A 471 1.75 -9.91 -38.17
N SER A 472 2.92 -10.48 -38.42
CA SER A 472 3.60 -10.35 -39.72
C SER A 472 2.87 -11.01 -40.88
N MET A 473 2.34 -12.23 -40.69
CA MET A 473 1.66 -13.01 -41.72
C MET A 473 0.16 -12.71 -41.86
N LEU A 474 -0.37 -11.78 -41.05
CA LEU A 474 -1.78 -11.41 -41.05
C LEU A 474 -2.13 -10.75 -42.38
N ASN A 475 -2.94 -11.42 -43.20
CA ASN A 475 -3.30 -10.98 -44.53
C ASN A 475 -4.71 -10.35 -44.60
N SER A 476 -5.58 -10.65 -43.64
CA SER A 476 -6.95 -10.15 -43.57
C SER A 476 -7.43 -9.98 -42.13
N LEU A 477 -8.32 -9.01 -41.90
CA LEU A 477 -9.01 -8.81 -40.61
C LEU A 477 -10.32 -9.60 -40.48
N SER A 478 -10.65 -10.43 -41.48
CA SER A 478 -11.89 -11.19 -41.57
C SER A 478 -13.15 -10.32 -41.83
N SER A 479 -14.25 -10.96 -42.23
CA SER A 479 -15.54 -10.28 -42.50
C SER A 479 -16.28 -9.91 -41.21
N GLY A 480 -16.06 -10.69 -40.14
CA GLY A 480 -16.68 -10.55 -38.82
C GLY A 480 -16.42 -9.21 -38.13
N ILE A 481 -15.40 -8.45 -38.54
CA ILE A 481 -15.12 -7.10 -38.06
C ILE A 481 -16.34 -6.15 -38.21
N GLN A 482 -17.20 -6.39 -39.20
CA GLN A 482 -18.44 -5.63 -39.43
C GLN A 482 -19.45 -5.69 -38.27
N HIS A 483 -19.30 -6.65 -37.35
CA HIS A 483 -20.20 -6.86 -36.21
C HIS A 483 -19.73 -6.15 -34.93
N LEU A 484 -18.54 -5.54 -34.94
CA LEU A 484 -17.97 -4.81 -33.80
C LEU A 484 -18.55 -3.39 -33.70
N THR A 485 -19.87 -3.27 -33.60
CA THR A 485 -20.60 -1.99 -33.64
C THR A 485 -20.30 -1.06 -32.46
N ALA A 486 -19.81 -1.60 -31.34
CA ALA A 486 -19.37 -0.83 -30.17
C ALA A 486 -17.93 -0.29 -30.27
N LEU A 487 -17.17 -0.66 -31.31
CA LEU A 487 -15.74 -0.36 -31.40
C LEU A 487 -15.50 1.15 -31.56
N GLN A 488 -14.76 1.73 -30.61
CA GLN A 488 -14.41 3.15 -30.58
C GLN A 488 -13.00 3.40 -31.12
N THR A 489 -12.04 2.51 -30.82
CA THR A 489 -10.65 2.66 -31.24
C THR A 489 -10.12 1.39 -31.91
N LEU A 490 -9.62 1.55 -33.14
CA LEU A 490 -8.91 0.52 -33.90
C LEU A 490 -7.46 0.98 -34.15
N ARG A 491 -6.48 0.19 -33.70
CA ARG A 491 -5.06 0.44 -33.96
C ARG A 491 -4.39 -0.76 -34.61
N ILE A 492 -3.90 -0.59 -35.83
CA ILE A 492 -3.20 -1.62 -36.58
C ILE A 492 -1.78 -1.12 -36.87
N SER A 493 -0.77 -1.92 -36.54
CA SER A 493 0.62 -1.51 -36.76
C SER A 493 1.58 -2.65 -37.09
N ASP A 494 2.51 -2.46 -38.02
CA ASP A 494 3.58 -3.43 -38.35
C ASP A 494 3.03 -4.82 -38.74
N CYS A 495 1.90 -4.84 -39.45
CA CYS A 495 1.30 -6.04 -40.05
C CYS A 495 1.68 -6.06 -41.54
N LYS A 496 2.66 -6.89 -41.90
CA LYS A 496 3.37 -6.79 -43.18
C LYS A 496 2.56 -7.30 -44.37
N GLU A 497 1.87 -8.42 -44.18
CA GLU A 497 1.06 -9.05 -45.23
C GLU A 497 -0.35 -8.44 -45.36
N LEU A 498 -0.74 -7.50 -44.49
CA LEU A 498 -2.10 -6.97 -44.42
C LEU A 498 -2.40 -5.96 -45.53
N GLY A 499 -3.39 -6.28 -46.37
CA GLY A 499 -3.97 -5.38 -47.37
C GLY A 499 -5.50 -5.36 -47.29
N PHE A 500 -6.14 -4.44 -48.03
CA PHE A 500 -7.60 -4.26 -48.05
C PHE A 500 -8.20 -4.27 -49.47
N SER A 501 -7.48 -4.86 -50.43
CA SER A 501 -7.73 -4.75 -51.87
C SER A 501 -8.96 -5.48 -52.40
N GLU A 502 -9.57 -6.38 -51.61
CA GLU A 502 -10.80 -7.08 -51.98
C GLU A 502 -11.91 -6.77 -50.96
N ASN A 503 -13.04 -6.23 -51.45
CA ASN A 503 -14.29 -6.00 -50.72
C ASN A 503 -14.17 -5.51 -49.25
N SER A 504 -13.38 -4.46 -49.02
CA SER A 504 -13.25 -3.79 -47.71
C SER A 504 -14.50 -3.03 -47.21
N MET A 505 -15.70 -3.40 -47.70
CA MET A 505 -17.00 -2.90 -47.26
C MET A 505 -17.32 -3.27 -45.81
N HIS A 506 -16.70 -4.31 -45.23
CA HIS A 506 -16.92 -4.74 -43.84
C HIS A 506 -16.67 -3.63 -42.80
N PHE A 507 -15.82 -2.63 -43.10
CA PHE A 507 -15.62 -1.46 -42.25
C PHE A 507 -16.88 -0.59 -42.07
N GLN A 508 -17.90 -0.70 -42.94
CA GLN A 508 -19.15 0.06 -42.84
C GLN A 508 -19.94 -0.24 -41.55
N GLY A 509 -19.72 -1.40 -40.93
CA GLY A 509 -20.40 -1.81 -39.70
C GLY A 509 -19.83 -1.18 -38.42
N LEU A 510 -18.67 -0.50 -38.50
CA LEU A 510 -17.99 0.13 -37.36
C LEU A 510 -18.61 1.49 -37.01
N SER A 511 -19.92 1.51 -36.72
CA SER A 511 -20.71 2.75 -36.59
C SER A 511 -20.23 3.70 -35.48
N ASN A 512 -19.57 3.19 -34.44
CA ASN A 512 -19.15 3.97 -33.27
C ASN A 512 -17.64 4.31 -33.26
N LEU A 513 -16.91 4.04 -34.35
CA LEU A 513 -15.45 4.19 -34.40
C LEU A 513 -15.05 5.67 -34.41
N THR A 514 -14.43 6.13 -33.31
CA THR A 514 -13.95 7.50 -33.14
C THR A 514 -12.46 7.67 -33.44
N SER A 515 -11.65 6.62 -33.29
CA SER A 515 -10.19 6.68 -33.53
C SER A 515 -9.68 5.51 -34.37
N LEU A 516 -9.02 5.82 -35.50
CA LEU A 516 -8.35 4.86 -36.36
C LEU A 516 -6.86 5.21 -36.49
N SER A 517 -5.98 4.26 -36.18
CA SER A 517 -4.54 4.40 -36.38
C SER A 517 -3.99 3.24 -37.23
N LEU A 518 -3.32 3.58 -38.33
CA LEU A 518 -2.62 2.66 -39.22
C LEU A 518 -1.13 3.06 -39.25
N ASP A 519 -0.22 2.23 -38.75
CA ASP A 519 1.23 2.53 -38.72
C ASP A 519 2.07 1.39 -39.35
N TYR A 520 2.93 1.71 -40.32
CA TYR A 520 3.86 0.75 -40.94
C TYR A 520 3.16 -0.48 -41.55
N LEU A 521 2.23 -0.22 -42.48
CA LEU A 521 1.51 -1.25 -43.26
C LEU A 521 2.01 -1.25 -44.72
N PRO A 522 2.99 -2.10 -45.09
CA PRO A 522 3.64 -2.04 -46.39
C PRO A 522 2.80 -2.58 -47.56
N LYS A 523 1.75 -3.39 -47.33
CA LYS A 523 0.78 -3.80 -48.37
C LYS A 523 -0.46 -2.91 -48.46
N LEU A 524 -0.51 -1.82 -47.69
CA LEU A 524 -1.59 -0.84 -47.77
C LEU A 524 -1.42 0.04 -49.02
N GLU A 525 -2.03 -0.34 -50.15
CA GLU A 525 -2.03 0.47 -51.37
C GLU A 525 -3.09 1.58 -51.35
N GLU A 526 -4.25 1.31 -50.74
CA GLU A 526 -5.43 2.19 -50.67
C GLU A 526 -6.14 2.01 -49.31
N LEU A 527 -6.82 3.06 -48.82
CA LEU A 527 -7.61 2.97 -47.57
C LEU A 527 -8.90 2.17 -47.79
N PRO A 528 -9.34 1.37 -46.80
CA PRO A 528 -10.50 0.49 -46.96
C PRO A 528 -11.79 1.27 -47.23
N VAL A 529 -12.46 0.97 -48.35
CA VAL A 529 -13.55 1.78 -48.91
C VAL A 529 -14.78 1.84 -47.99
N GLY A 530 -15.00 0.83 -47.14
CA GLY A 530 -16.08 0.84 -46.14
C GLY A 530 -15.99 1.98 -45.12
N LEU A 531 -14.81 2.57 -44.91
CA LEU A 531 -14.61 3.73 -44.02
C LEU A 531 -15.40 4.98 -44.47
N LYS A 532 -15.80 5.08 -45.75
CA LYS A 532 -16.64 6.19 -46.26
C LYS A 532 -17.99 6.34 -45.54
N HIS A 533 -18.42 5.31 -44.82
CA HIS A 533 -19.66 5.29 -44.02
C HIS A 533 -19.44 5.59 -42.53
N VAL A 534 -18.19 5.64 -42.06
CA VAL A 534 -17.82 5.81 -40.65
C VAL A 534 -17.72 7.31 -40.32
N THR A 535 -18.85 8.00 -40.42
CA THR A 535 -18.92 9.47 -40.23
C THR A 535 -18.69 9.92 -38.78
N THR A 536 -18.60 8.98 -37.83
CA THR A 536 -18.31 9.16 -36.41
C THR A 536 -16.82 9.30 -36.09
N LEU A 537 -15.94 9.08 -37.08
CA LEU A 537 -14.48 9.14 -36.89
C LEU A 537 -14.02 10.56 -36.52
N GLN A 538 -13.39 10.70 -35.36
CA GLN A 538 -12.86 11.95 -34.81
C GLN A 538 -11.34 12.07 -34.97
N SER A 539 -10.62 10.94 -35.00
CA SER A 539 -9.17 10.91 -35.14
C SER A 539 -8.73 9.87 -36.16
N LEU A 540 -7.98 10.30 -37.16
CA LEU A 540 -7.37 9.45 -38.18
C LEU A 540 -5.85 9.66 -38.18
N ASN A 541 -5.08 8.60 -37.95
CA ASN A 541 -3.62 8.64 -37.94
C ASN A 541 -3.04 7.60 -38.89
N ILE A 542 -2.36 8.06 -39.94
CA ILE A 542 -1.73 7.22 -40.96
C ILE A 542 -0.22 7.49 -40.93
N LYS A 543 0.58 6.48 -40.64
CA LYS A 543 2.02 6.64 -40.42
C LYS A 543 2.83 5.52 -41.08
N THR A 544 3.98 5.84 -41.67
CA THR A 544 4.93 4.89 -42.25
C THR A 544 4.33 3.94 -43.32
N CYS A 545 3.22 4.30 -43.97
CA CYS A 545 2.50 3.46 -44.94
C CYS A 545 3.03 3.68 -46.36
N PHE A 546 4.22 3.13 -46.65
CA PHE A 546 5.01 3.49 -47.83
C PHE A 546 4.32 3.31 -49.20
N ASN A 547 3.44 2.31 -49.34
CA ASN A 547 2.80 2.00 -50.63
C ASN A 547 1.43 2.65 -50.82
N LEU A 548 0.94 3.44 -49.85
CA LEU A 548 -0.37 4.09 -49.94
C LEU A 548 -0.34 5.17 -51.04
N LYS A 549 -1.02 4.90 -52.15
CA LYS A 549 -0.88 5.67 -53.42
C LYS A 549 -1.47 7.07 -53.34
N ALA A 550 -2.61 7.21 -52.66
CA ALA A 550 -3.34 8.46 -52.54
C ALA A 550 -4.26 8.43 -51.33
N LEU A 551 -4.71 9.62 -50.92
CA LEU A 551 -5.85 9.79 -50.04
C LEU A 551 -7.14 9.81 -50.88
N PRO A 552 -8.17 9.03 -50.53
CA PRO A 552 -9.40 8.97 -51.32
C PRO A 552 -10.33 10.16 -51.09
N GLU A 553 -11.02 10.57 -52.15
CA GLU A 553 -12.01 11.68 -52.17
C GLU A 553 -13.10 11.55 -51.08
N TRP A 554 -13.48 10.33 -50.70
CA TRP A 554 -14.50 10.10 -49.67
C TRP A 554 -14.09 10.54 -48.26
N ILE A 555 -12.84 10.96 -48.03
CA ILE A 555 -12.42 11.56 -46.75
C ILE A 555 -13.28 12.76 -46.37
N GLY A 556 -13.79 13.54 -47.34
CA GLY A 556 -14.72 14.66 -47.07
C GLY A 556 -16.05 14.24 -46.41
N ASN A 557 -16.42 12.95 -46.47
CA ASN A 557 -17.59 12.41 -45.78
C ASN A 557 -17.40 12.26 -44.27
N LEU A 558 -16.16 12.32 -43.77
CA LEU A 558 -15.81 12.14 -42.35
C LEU A 558 -16.07 13.42 -41.55
N THR A 559 -17.33 13.87 -41.54
CA THR A 559 -17.73 15.18 -41.01
C THR A 559 -17.45 15.40 -39.53
N SER A 560 -17.23 14.34 -38.74
CA SER A 560 -16.83 14.43 -37.32
C SER A 560 -15.32 14.51 -37.09
N LEU A 561 -14.49 14.50 -38.14
CA LEU A 561 -13.03 14.40 -38.02
C LEU A 561 -12.44 15.68 -37.41
N GLU A 562 -11.76 15.54 -36.27
CA GLU A 562 -11.15 16.64 -35.50
C GLU A 562 -9.61 16.66 -35.57
N ASP A 563 -8.97 15.48 -35.64
CA ASP A 563 -7.52 15.32 -35.66
C ASP A 563 -7.10 14.37 -36.79
N PHE A 564 -6.45 14.91 -37.82
CA PHE A 564 -5.93 14.12 -38.94
C PHE A 564 -4.40 14.20 -38.98
N ARG A 565 -3.73 13.04 -38.92
CA ARG A 565 -2.27 12.94 -38.92
C ARG A 565 -1.79 12.03 -40.04
N ILE A 566 -0.81 12.52 -40.79
CA ILE A 566 -0.11 11.79 -41.85
C ILE A 566 1.39 11.90 -41.57
N SER A 567 2.13 10.79 -41.61
CA SER A 567 3.57 10.80 -41.33
C SER A 567 4.35 9.75 -42.13
N ASP A 568 5.48 10.12 -42.74
CA ASP A 568 6.37 9.22 -43.52
C ASP A 568 5.60 8.35 -44.55
N CYS A 569 4.70 8.98 -45.32
CA CYS A 569 3.87 8.35 -46.36
C CYS A 569 4.23 8.96 -47.74
N PRO A 570 5.37 8.58 -48.35
CA PRO A 570 5.99 9.31 -49.45
C PRO A 570 5.22 9.27 -50.79
N ASN A 571 4.35 8.27 -51.00
CA ASN A 571 3.57 8.15 -52.23
C ASN A 571 2.31 9.04 -52.25
N ILE A 572 1.88 9.57 -51.10
CA ILE A 572 0.76 10.52 -51.04
C ILE A 572 1.26 11.86 -51.58
N THR A 573 0.88 12.16 -52.81
CA THR A 573 1.38 13.33 -53.55
C THR A 573 0.51 14.57 -53.46
N SER A 574 -0.78 14.44 -53.13
CA SER A 574 -1.74 15.57 -53.00
C SER A 574 -2.85 15.29 -51.98
N LEU A 575 -3.53 16.35 -51.53
CA LEU A 575 -4.77 16.26 -50.74
C LEU A 575 -6.02 16.17 -51.64
N PRO A 576 -7.04 15.38 -51.27
CA PRO A 576 -8.28 15.25 -52.04
C PRO A 576 -9.11 16.54 -52.01
N GLU A 577 -9.90 16.81 -53.05
CA GLU A 577 -10.62 18.08 -53.18
C GLU A 577 -11.58 18.36 -52.01
N PRO A 578 -12.40 17.40 -51.52
CA PRO A 578 -13.30 17.58 -50.39
C PRO A 578 -12.65 17.88 -49.02
N MET A 579 -11.34 18.02 -48.89
CA MET A 579 -10.71 18.41 -47.62
C MET A 579 -11.28 19.73 -47.05
N HIS A 580 -11.71 20.64 -47.92
CA HIS A 580 -12.37 21.90 -47.52
C HIS A 580 -13.76 21.72 -46.88
N THR A 581 -14.41 20.55 -47.02
CA THR A 581 -15.73 20.28 -46.41
C THR A 581 -15.62 19.84 -44.96
N LEU A 582 -14.42 19.56 -44.45
CA LEU A 582 -14.16 19.10 -43.08
C LEU A 582 -14.16 20.26 -42.09
N ALA A 583 -15.35 20.84 -41.85
CA ALA A 583 -15.53 22.02 -40.98
C ALA A 583 -15.15 21.80 -39.50
N ASN A 584 -15.16 20.54 -39.02
CA ASN A 584 -14.81 20.19 -37.64
C ASN A 584 -13.32 19.88 -37.43
N LEU A 585 -12.48 19.94 -38.48
CA LEU A 585 -11.06 19.58 -38.40
C LEU A 585 -10.27 20.64 -37.62
N LYS A 586 -9.86 20.30 -36.40
CA LYS A 586 -9.17 21.18 -35.45
C LYS A 586 -7.66 21.14 -35.67
N GLU A 587 -7.10 19.96 -35.89
CA GLU A 587 -5.67 19.72 -36.05
C GLU A 587 -5.36 18.87 -37.29
N LEU A 588 -4.42 19.34 -38.11
CA LEU A 588 -3.86 18.60 -39.25
C LEU A 588 -2.34 18.55 -39.10
N VAL A 589 -1.77 17.36 -38.98
CA VAL A 589 -0.33 17.13 -38.81
C VAL A 589 0.22 16.37 -40.01
N ILE A 590 1.17 16.97 -40.74
CA ILE A 590 1.88 16.34 -41.84
C ILE A 590 3.38 16.36 -41.52
N VAL A 591 4.02 15.18 -41.48
CA VAL A 591 5.43 15.02 -41.12
C VAL A 591 6.15 14.08 -42.10
N GLU A 592 7.33 14.46 -42.59
CA GLU A 592 8.15 13.63 -43.50
C GLU A 592 7.39 13.12 -44.76
N CYS A 593 6.42 13.89 -45.27
CA CYS A 593 5.71 13.61 -46.54
C CYS A 593 6.07 14.69 -47.56
N GLU A 594 7.27 14.59 -48.17
CA GLU A 594 7.94 15.67 -48.92
C GLU A 594 7.03 16.36 -49.97
N TYR A 595 6.48 15.60 -50.92
CA TYR A 595 5.59 16.15 -51.97
C TYR A 595 4.31 16.79 -51.41
N LEU A 596 3.69 16.17 -50.40
CA LEU A 596 2.47 16.68 -49.78
C LEU A 596 2.72 17.97 -49.00
N LEU A 597 3.88 18.05 -48.32
CA LEU A 597 4.31 19.24 -47.59
C LEU A 597 4.53 20.43 -48.51
N ASP A 598 5.10 20.22 -49.70
CA ASP A 598 5.28 21.27 -50.69
C ASP A 598 3.95 21.82 -51.24
N ARG A 599 2.97 20.93 -51.52
CA ARG A 599 1.62 21.37 -51.93
C ARG A 599 0.81 21.99 -50.79
N CYS A 600 1.12 21.68 -49.54
CA CYS A 600 0.47 22.25 -48.37
C CYS A 600 1.20 23.48 -47.78
N GLN A 601 2.18 24.05 -48.50
CA GLN A 601 2.88 25.26 -48.05
C GLN A 601 1.91 26.43 -47.87
N ARG A 602 2.01 27.11 -46.72
CA ARG A 602 1.15 28.24 -46.39
C ARG A 602 1.22 29.33 -47.47
N ASP A 603 0.05 29.74 -47.93
CA ASP A 603 -0.22 30.81 -48.91
C ASP A 603 0.38 30.62 -50.32
N THR A 604 1.13 29.53 -50.56
CA THR A 604 1.91 29.31 -51.79
C THR A 604 1.71 27.93 -52.41
N GLY A 605 1.27 26.93 -51.65
CA GLY A 605 1.05 25.57 -52.14
C GLY A 605 -0.34 25.35 -52.73
N ASP A 606 -0.42 24.59 -53.83
CA ASP A 606 -1.64 24.27 -54.56
C ASP A 606 -2.79 23.71 -53.70
N ASP A 607 -2.47 22.93 -52.67
CA ASP A 607 -3.45 22.29 -51.78
C ASP A 607 -3.74 23.14 -50.52
N TRP A 608 -3.09 24.30 -50.33
CA TRP A 608 -3.28 25.16 -49.16
C TRP A 608 -4.73 25.62 -48.99
N LEU A 609 -5.40 25.99 -50.09
CA LEU A 609 -6.81 26.43 -50.07
C LEU A 609 -7.76 25.34 -49.56
N LYS A 610 -7.35 24.06 -49.61
CA LYS A 610 -8.14 22.92 -49.12
C LYS A 610 -8.08 22.74 -47.61
N ILE A 611 -7.12 23.40 -46.93
CA ILE A 611 -6.82 23.24 -45.50
C ILE A 611 -6.68 24.58 -44.75
N ALA A 612 -6.83 25.72 -45.43
CA ALA A 612 -6.69 27.04 -44.83
C ALA A 612 -7.70 27.34 -43.70
N HIS A 613 -8.80 26.57 -43.62
CA HIS A 613 -9.79 26.63 -42.54
C HIS A 613 -9.36 25.90 -41.25
N VAL A 614 -8.32 25.07 -41.29
CA VAL A 614 -7.88 24.25 -40.14
C VAL A 614 -7.15 25.10 -39.10
N PRO A 615 -7.63 25.22 -37.85
CA PRO A 615 -7.05 26.11 -36.83
C PRO A 615 -5.59 25.78 -36.48
N LYS A 616 -5.20 24.51 -36.48
CA LYS A 616 -3.86 24.04 -36.08
C LYS A 616 -3.25 23.14 -37.15
N PHE A 617 -2.54 23.75 -38.09
CA PHE A 617 -1.74 23.04 -39.09
C PHE A 617 -0.27 22.88 -38.63
N VAL A 618 0.26 21.67 -38.67
CA VAL A 618 1.67 21.36 -38.35
C VAL A 618 2.33 20.64 -39.52
N ALA A 619 3.14 21.36 -40.29
CA ALA A 619 3.99 20.84 -41.35
C ALA A 619 5.45 20.77 -40.86
N ARG A 620 6.08 19.59 -40.88
CA ARG A 620 7.51 19.43 -40.52
C ARG A 620 8.25 18.40 -41.37
N ASN A 621 9.37 18.80 -41.94
CA ASN A 621 10.40 17.88 -42.42
C ASN A 621 11.52 17.75 -41.37
N ALA A 622 12.03 16.54 -41.15
CA ALA A 622 13.20 16.31 -40.31
C ALA A 622 14.47 16.84 -41.02
N HIS A 623 14.80 18.11 -40.80
CA HIS A 623 15.90 18.78 -41.52
C HIS A 623 17.29 18.37 -41.03
N GLY A 624 18.20 18.09 -41.98
CA GLY A 624 19.64 18.29 -41.79
C GLY A 624 20.58 17.10 -42.02
N SER A 625 20.61 16.47 -43.22
CA SER A 625 21.83 15.81 -43.75
C SER A 625 21.63 15.19 -45.15
N SER A 626 22.12 15.91 -46.16
CA SER A 626 22.65 15.48 -47.49
C SER A 626 21.91 14.41 -48.32
N LYS A 627 21.68 14.74 -49.60
CA LYS A 627 21.36 13.84 -50.73
C LYS A 627 22.07 12.49 -50.63
N GLY A 628 21.35 11.38 -50.87
CA GLY A 628 21.92 10.02 -50.96
C GLY A 628 21.53 9.06 -49.82
N LYS A 629 20.23 8.89 -49.53
CA LYS A 629 19.75 7.95 -48.49
C LYS A 629 18.63 6.97 -48.90
N SER A 630 18.29 6.87 -50.18
CA SER A 630 17.36 5.84 -50.70
C SER A 630 17.85 4.42 -50.36
N GLU A 631 19.12 4.10 -50.65
CA GLU A 631 19.69 2.79 -50.31
C GLU A 631 20.13 2.66 -48.85
N ARG A 632 20.59 3.74 -48.21
CA ARG A 632 21.02 3.70 -46.79
C ARG A 632 19.86 3.53 -45.80
N ARG A 633 18.62 3.95 -46.11
CA ARG A 633 17.45 3.65 -45.24
C ARG A 633 17.15 2.13 -45.20
N ARG A 634 17.32 1.38 -46.31
CA ARG A 634 17.23 -0.11 -46.30
C ARG A 634 18.28 -0.76 -45.39
N LEU A 635 19.51 -0.25 -45.39
CA LEU A 635 20.60 -0.76 -44.53
C LEU A 635 20.48 -0.35 -43.06
N PHE A 636 19.88 0.80 -42.74
CA PHE A 636 19.68 1.23 -41.35
C PHE A 636 18.62 0.41 -40.61
N LEU A 637 17.62 -0.13 -41.32
CA LEU A 637 16.61 -1.03 -40.76
C LEU A 637 17.22 -2.34 -40.23
N GLY A 638 18.33 -2.82 -40.84
CA GLY A 638 19.10 -3.95 -40.31
C GLY A 638 19.78 -3.65 -38.95
N LYS A 639 20.06 -2.39 -38.63
CA LYS A 639 20.57 -1.96 -37.31
C LYS A 639 19.48 -1.56 -36.32
N MET A 640 18.24 -1.31 -36.77
CA MET A 640 17.10 -1.22 -35.87
C MET A 640 16.80 -2.56 -35.18
N ASP A 641 17.23 -3.70 -35.73
CA ASP A 641 17.13 -4.99 -35.04
C ASP A 641 18.06 -5.08 -33.80
N GLU A 642 19.25 -4.45 -33.85
CA GLU A 642 20.12 -4.30 -32.66
C GLU A 642 19.59 -3.27 -31.66
N ASN A 643 19.00 -2.17 -32.11
CA ASN A 643 18.38 -1.20 -31.22
C ASN A 643 17.03 -1.71 -30.66
N CYS A 644 16.33 -2.62 -31.33
CA CYS A 644 15.19 -3.34 -30.78
C CYS A 644 15.64 -4.37 -29.72
N LYS A 645 16.81 -5.01 -29.89
CA LYS A 645 17.48 -5.79 -28.83
C LYS A 645 17.97 -4.93 -27.65
N LYS A 646 18.23 -3.63 -27.86
CA LYS A 646 18.44 -2.66 -26.77
C LYS A 646 17.11 -2.19 -26.14
N SER A 647 16.02 -2.09 -26.89
CA SER A 647 14.66 -1.91 -26.36
C SER A 647 14.28 -3.08 -25.46
N GLU A 648 14.53 -4.33 -25.87
CA GLU A 648 14.35 -5.53 -25.03
C GLU A 648 15.23 -5.53 -23.75
N ARG A 649 16.26 -4.68 -23.66
CA ARG A 649 17.05 -4.44 -22.43
C ARG A 649 16.63 -3.19 -21.66
N ALA A 650 15.97 -2.22 -22.28
CA ALA A 650 15.43 -1.02 -21.63
C ALA A 650 14.01 -1.26 -21.05
N GLU A 651 13.15 -1.97 -21.78
CA GLU A 651 11.83 -2.39 -21.31
C GLU A 651 11.93 -3.37 -20.12
N ARG A 652 13.06 -4.07 -19.95
CA ARG A 652 13.41 -4.81 -18.73
C ARG A 652 13.60 -3.94 -17.47
N ARG A 653 13.63 -2.61 -17.57
CA ARG A 653 13.83 -1.70 -16.42
C ARG A 653 12.72 -0.67 -16.20
N GLU A 654 11.87 -0.38 -17.20
CA GLU A 654 10.73 0.54 -17.02
C GLU A 654 9.38 -0.13 -16.75
N PHE A 655 9.24 -1.45 -16.99
CA PHE A 655 8.02 -2.18 -16.60
C PHE A 655 7.89 -2.49 -15.10
N CYS A 656 8.85 -2.06 -14.27
CA CYS A 656 8.82 -2.29 -12.81
C CYS A 656 8.16 -1.14 -12.01
N VAL A 657 7.74 -0.03 -12.65
CA VAL A 657 7.21 1.16 -11.97
C VAL A 657 5.92 1.68 -12.62
N CYS A 658 4.85 0.89 -12.56
CA CYS A 658 3.48 1.41 -12.74
C CYS A 658 2.39 0.47 -12.17
N TRP A 659 2.48 0.15 -10.87
CA TRP A 659 1.47 -0.65 -10.16
C TRP A 659 1.04 0.03 -8.85
N LYS A 660 0.08 0.96 -8.97
CA LYS A 660 -0.71 1.53 -7.85
C LYS A 660 -2.09 1.97 -8.36
N ALA A 661 -3.11 1.12 -8.25
CA ALA A 661 -4.53 1.53 -8.16
C ALA A 661 -5.50 0.36 -7.89
N VAL A 662 -6.20 0.45 -6.73
CA VAL A 662 -7.59 -0.02 -6.47
C VAL A 662 -7.85 -1.53 -6.24
N GLU A 663 -8.94 -1.82 -5.51
CA GLU A 663 -9.13 -2.98 -4.63
C GLU A 663 -10.25 -3.99 -5.01
N VAL A 664 -9.92 -5.29 -4.88
CA VAL A 664 -10.47 -6.30 -3.92
C VAL A 664 -11.98 -6.37 -3.56
N LYS A 665 -12.57 -7.58 -3.70
CA LYS A 665 -13.67 -8.22 -2.87
C LYS A 665 -14.02 -9.65 -3.39
N THR A 666 -14.51 -10.68 -2.64
CA THR A 666 -14.59 -10.99 -1.19
C THR A 666 -14.95 -12.48 -0.91
N SER A 667 -14.04 -13.22 -0.25
CA SER A 667 -14.23 -13.85 1.09
C SER A 667 -15.28 -14.95 1.40
N PHE A 668 -14.78 -16.02 2.06
CA PHE A 668 -15.39 -16.68 3.25
C PHE A 668 -16.65 -17.59 2.94
N LEU A 669 -17.05 -18.67 3.65
CA LEU A 669 -16.75 -19.21 5.00
C LEU A 669 -17.48 -20.55 5.32
N LEU A 670 -17.21 -21.12 6.51
CA LEU A 670 -18.14 -21.83 7.44
C LEU A 670 -18.65 -23.25 7.06
N SER A 671 -19.10 -24.11 8.00
CA SER A 671 -19.24 -23.98 9.47
C SER A 671 -19.38 -25.32 10.22
N LEU A 672 -18.93 -25.31 11.49
CA LEU A 672 -19.58 -25.74 12.75
C LEU A 672 -20.86 -26.63 12.68
N TYR A 673 -21.13 -27.50 13.68
CA TYR A 673 -21.76 -27.18 15.00
C TYR A 673 -22.12 -28.53 15.73
N PHE A 674 -22.63 -28.67 16.97
CA PHE A 674 -23.25 -27.78 17.98
C PHE A 674 -22.98 -28.26 19.44
N LEU A 675 -23.64 -27.62 20.44
CA LEU A 675 -23.58 -27.79 21.92
C LEU A 675 -24.09 -29.17 22.44
N TYR A 676 -24.00 -29.57 23.73
CA TYR A 676 -24.78 -29.14 24.94
C TYR A 676 -24.24 -29.91 26.20
N THR A 677 -24.34 -29.54 27.50
CA THR A 677 -24.57 -28.29 28.30
C THR A 677 -24.39 -28.59 29.82
N VAL A 678 -24.19 -27.57 30.68
CA VAL A 678 -24.49 -27.55 32.15
C VAL A 678 -23.57 -28.44 33.04
N THR A 679 -23.25 -28.22 34.35
CA THR A 679 -23.68 -27.30 35.46
C THR A 679 -22.44 -26.74 36.23
N GLY A 680 -22.61 -25.83 37.20
CA GLY A 680 -21.68 -25.64 38.34
C GLY A 680 -21.62 -24.23 38.96
N LEU A 681 -22.01 -24.07 40.23
CA LEU A 681 -21.92 -22.79 40.98
C LEU A 681 -20.52 -22.57 41.57
N ALA A 682 -19.94 -21.40 41.32
CA ALA A 682 -18.86 -20.83 42.13
C ALA A 682 -19.05 -19.31 42.20
N SER A 683 -18.75 -18.70 43.35
CA SER A 683 -18.72 -17.24 43.49
C SER A 683 -17.68 -16.64 42.52
N PRO A 684 -17.95 -15.48 41.90
CA PRO A 684 -16.97 -14.87 41.01
C PRO A 684 -15.73 -14.47 41.83
N PRO A 685 -14.51 -14.83 41.40
CA PRO A 685 -13.30 -14.28 42.00
C PRO A 685 -13.32 -12.76 41.80
N ALA A 686 -12.91 -12.00 42.82
CA ALA A 686 -12.84 -10.56 42.75
C ALA A 686 -12.08 -10.11 41.48
N SER A 687 -12.68 -9.20 40.73
CA SER A 687 -12.02 -8.57 39.58
C SER A 687 -10.82 -7.78 40.06
N PHE A 688 -9.68 -7.96 39.38
CA PHE A 688 -8.47 -7.19 39.69
C PHE A 688 -8.65 -5.77 39.11
N GLU A 689 -9.14 -4.86 39.96
CA GLU A 689 -9.47 -3.48 39.61
C GLU A 689 -9.08 -2.52 40.75
N GLY A 690 -8.41 -1.41 40.41
CA GLY A 690 -8.05 -0.34 41.34
C GLY A 690 -6.69 0.29 41.06
N LEU A 691 -6.27 1.20 41.94
CA LEU A 691 -4.93 1.76 41.96
C LEU A 691 -3.88 0.65 42.15
N LEU A 692 -2.72 0.81 41.51
CA LEU A 692 -1.55 -0.01 41.82
C LEU A 692 -1.02 0.31 43.24
N PRO A 693 -0.24 -0.59 43.88
CA PRO A 693 0.48 -0.29 45.11
C PRO A 693 1.32 0.99 44.98
N ASN A 694 1.05 1.99 45.83
CA ASN A 694 1.55 3.37 45.70
C ASN A 694 1.44 3.96 44.28
N GLY A 695 0.37 3.61 43.55
CA GLY A 695 0.11 4.07 42.19
C GLY A 695 -0.33 5.53 42.13
N ASN A 696 -0.77 6.12 43.23
CA ASN A 696 -1.09 7.54 43.40
C ASN A 696 0.07 8.36 43.99
N PHE A 697 1.23 7.75 44.25
CA PHE A 697 2.45 8.39 44.75
C PHE A 697 2.32 9.18 46.08
N GLU A 698 1.26 8.97 46.86
CA GLU A 698 1.08 9.65 48.16
C GLU A 698 1.89 9.00 49.31
N GLU A 699 2.40 7.77 49.13
CA GLU A 699 3.38 7.18 50.06
C GLU A 699 4.75 7.82 49.85
N LYS A 700 5.19 8.62 50.82
CA LYS A 700 6.41 9.44 50.71
C LYS A 700 7.69 8.59 50.75
N PRO A 701 8.70 8.93 49.92
CA PRO A 701 10.07 8.41 50.05
C PRO A 701 10.64 8.59 51.47
N LYS A 702 11.49 7.65 51.90
CA LYS A 702 12.27 7.81 53.13
C LYS A 702 13.25 8.98 52.98
N SER A 703 13.50 9.73 54.06
CA SER A 703 14.42 10.88 54.07
C SER A 703 15.85 10.56 53.63
N THR A 704 16.28 9.30 53.73
CA THR A 704 17.59 8.82 53.26
C THR A 704 17.65 8.54 51.76
N GLY A 705 16.51 8.52 51.06
CA GLY A 705 16.39 8.20 49.63
C GLY A 705 15.89 9.37 48.77
N ILE A 706 15.80 10.59 49.32
CA ILE A 706 15.39 11.78 48.58
C ILE A 706 16.26 12.98 48.95
N LYS A 707 16.69 13.73 47.94
CA LYS A 707 17.52 14.93 48.06
C LYS A 707 16.86 16.09 47.33
N LYS A 708 16.26 16.99 48.10
CA LYS A 708 15.26 17.97 47.61
C LYS A 708 14.07 17.21 46.98
N THR A 709 13.99 17.18 45.66
CA THR A 709 13.00 16.46 44.84
C THR A 709 13.55 15.17 44.24
N VAL A 710 14.87 15.05 44.08
CA VAL A 710 15.50 13.93 43.36
C VAL A 710 15.55 12.68 44.23
N LEU A 711 15.12 11.54 43.68
CA LEU A 711 15.20 10.25 44.33
C LEU A 711 16.58 9.62 44.16
N GLU A 712 17.20 9.20 45.26
CA GLU A 712 18.54 8.59 45.27
C GLU A 712 18.44 7.10 45.64
N GLY A 713 18.57 6.22 44.63
CA GLY A 713 18.62 4.75 44.77
C GLY A 713 17.41 4.02 44.17
N LYS A 714 17.65 2.81 43.63
CA LYS A 714 16.67 2.03 42.82
C LYS A 714 15.30 1.82 43.47
N TYR A 715 15.22 1.78 44.80
CA TYR A 715 14.00 1.53 45.57
C TYR A 715 13.59 2.74 46.44
N ALA A 716 13.98 3.95 46.04
CA ALA A 716 13.68 5.18 46.78
C ALA A 716 12.19 5.58 46.71
N LEU A 717 11.51 5.29 45.59
CA LEU A 717 10.06 5.43 45.46
C LEU A 717 9.38 4.19 46.07
N PRO A 718 8.50 4.33 47.10
CA PRO A 718 7.86 3.17 47.70
C PRO A 718 7.04 2.36 46.68
N GLN A 719 7.14 1.04 46.72
CA GLN A 719 6.52 0.07 45.79
C GLN A 719 6.98 0.11 44.31
N TRP A 720 7.91 0.98 43.92
CA TRP A 720 8.36 1.12 42.52
C TRP A 720 9.89 0.96 42.40
N GLU A 721 10.34 0.33 41.32
CA GLU A 721 11.75 0.40 40.90
C GLU A 721 11.94 1.64 40.03
N ILE A 722 12.89 2.52 40.39
CA ILE A 722 13.29 3.68 39.58
C ILE A 722 14.58 3.38 38.81
N ASP A 723 14.71 3.95 37.62
CA ASP A 723 15.94 4.00 36.83
C ASP A 723 16.10 5.38 36.19
N GLY A 724 17.34 5.86 36.06
CA GLY A 724 17.64 7.22 35.62
C GLY A 724 17.23 8.32 36.62
N LEU A 725 17.04 9.55 36.12
CA LEU A 725 16.71 10.73 36.92
C LEU A 725 15.20 10.81 37.18
N VAL A 726 14.77 10.44 38.38
CA VAL A 726 13.36 10.49 38.81
C VAL A 726 13.21 11.46 39.98
N GLU A 727 12.20 12.33 39.90
CA GLU A 727 11.88 13.28 40.96
C GLU A 727 10.51 13.04 41.56
N TYR A 728 10.44 13.14 42.88
CA TYR A 728 9.21 13.20 43.66
C TYR A 728 8.85 14.67 43.89
N ILE A 729 7.70 15.10 43.37
CA ILE A 729 7.27 16.49 43.39
C ILE A 729 5.93 16.66 44.10
N SER A 730 5.65 17.89 44.54
CA SER A 730 4.30 18.31 44.98
C SER A 730 3.68 19.21 43.90
N GLY A 731 2.38 19.05 43.67
CA GLY A 731 1.62 19.85 42.71
C GLY A 731 1.49 21.33 43.10
N GLY A 732 1.13 22.16 42.12
CA GLY A 732 0.93 23.60 42.30
C GLY A 732 2.14 24.46 41.87
N PRO A 733 2.19 25.73 42.32
CA PRO A 733 3.25 26.67 41.96
C PRO A 733 4.62 26.27 42.50
N GLN A 734 5.64 26.36 41.64
CA GLN A 734 7.01 25.97 41.92
C GLN A 734 7.94 27.20 42.01
N PRO A 735 9.08 27.10 42.72
CA PRO A 735 10.11 28.13 42.68
C PRO A 735 10.54 28.43 41.23
N GLY A 736 10.52 29.70 40.84
CA GLY A 736 10.81 30.14 39.46
C GLY A 736 9.58 30.33 38.56
N GLY A 737 8.35 30.19 39.09
CA GLY A 737 7.12 30.55 38.36
C GLY A 737 6.53 29.43 37.48
N MET A 738 7.14 28.24 37.49
CA MET A 738 6.55 27.04 36.90
C MET A 738 5.35 26.57 37.72
N TYR A 739 4.42 25.84 37.10
CA TYR A 739 3.28 25.21 37.76
C TYR A 739 3.23 23.74 37.39
N PHE A 740 3.11 22.84 38.37
CA PHE A 740 2.99 21.40 38.12
C PHE A 740 1.54 20.94 38.31
N PRO A 741 0.83 20.56 37.24
CA PRO A 741 -0.54 20.07 37.31
C PRO A 741 -0.56 18.60 37.78
N VAL A 742 -0.85 18.43 39.07
CA VAL A 742 -1.18 17.16 39.71
C VAL A 742 -2.69 17.17 39.92
N ALA A 743 -3.42 16.32 39.20
CA ALA A 743 -4.88 16.34 39.15
C ALA A 743 -5.52 15.33 40.12
N GLN A 744 -4.83 14.22 40.39
CA GLN A 744 -5.37 13.09 41.18
C GLN A 744 -4.92 13.07 42.65
N GLY A 745 -4.10 14.03 43.09
CA GLY A 745 -3.46 14.01 44.41
C GLY A 745 -2.72 15.30 44.76
N ILE A 746 -1.79 15.18 45.72
CA ILE A 746 -0.86 16.23 46.15
C ILE A 746 0.53 15.99 45.55
N HIS A 747 0.93 14.73 45.38
CA HIS A 747 2.26 14.35 44.92
C HIS A 747 2.23 13.64 43.56
N ALA A 748 3.36 13.68 42.86
CA ALA A 748 3.52 13.05 41.56
C ALA A 748 5.00 12.76 41.29
N VAL A 749 5.25 11.96 40.26
CA VAL A 749 6.59 11.51 39.87
C VAL A 749 6.95 12.07 38.49
N ARG A 750 8.01 12.87 38.42
CA ARG A 750 8.55 13.44 37.16
C ARG A 750 9.69 12.56 36.65
N LEU A 751 9.60 12.17 35.38
CA LEU A 751 10.61 11.35 34.70
C LEU A 751 11.54 12.26 33.87
N GLY A 752 12.80 12.38 34.28
CA GLY A 752 13.84 13.03 33.48
C GLY A 752 14.21 12.25 32.21
N ASN A 753 15.19 12.73 31.45
CA ASN A 753 15.65 12.12 30.20
C ASN A 753 16.04 10.65 30.40
N GLU A 754 15.47 9.75 29.58
CA GLU A 754 15.65 8.28 29.63
C GLU A 754 15.41 7.66 31.02
N ALA A 755 14.67 8.34 31.90
CA ALA A 755 14.28 7.82 33.21
C ALA A 755 13.02 6.95 33.10
N SER A 756 12.92 5.96 33.99
CA SER A 756 11.73 5.12 34.10
C SER A 756 11.35 4.79 35.54
N ILE A 757 10.06 4.49 35.72
CA ILE A 757 9.55 3.79 36.90
C ILE A 757 8.89 2.49 36.47
N SER A 758 9.02 1.45 37.30
CA SER A 758 8.43 0.16 37.00
C SER A 758 8.00 -0.63 38.22
N GLN A 759 6.99 -1.49 38.04
CA GLN A 759 6.43 -2.33 39.09
C GLN A 759 6.02 -3.68 38.52
N THR A 760 6.31 -4.77 39.23
CA THR A 760 5.85 -6.11 38.87
C THR A 760 4.54 -6.40 39.59
N ILE A 761 3.49 -6.71 38.84
CA ILE A 761 2.14 -6.90 39.36
C ILE A 761 1.60 -8.31 39.01
N PRO A 762 0.78 -8.93 39.88
CA PRO A 762 0.10 -10.19 39.58
C PRO A 762 -1.06 -9.94 38.60
N VAL A 763 -1.23 -10.83 37.62
CA VAL A 763 -2.30 -10.79 36.62
C VAL A 763 -2.70 -12.22 36.24
N LYS A 764 -3.78 -12.40 35.47
CA LYS A 764 -4.20 -13.71 34.94
C LYS A 764 -3.68 -13.88 33.52
N ASN A 765 -2.91 -14.93 33.25
CA ASN A 765 -2.43 -15.25 31.90
C ASN A 765 -3.61 -15.34 30.90
N GLY A 766 -3.49 -14.68 29.75
CA GLY A 766 -4.49 -14.64 28.69
C GLY A 766 -5.59 -13.58 28.86
N SER A 767 -5.80 -13.03 30.07
CA SER A 767 -6.78 -11.96 30.30
C SER A 767 -6.35 -10.64 29.65
N LEU A 768 -7.34 -9.85 29.24
CA LEU A 768 -7.17 -8.48 28.77
C LEU A 768 -7.21 -7.52 29.97
N TYR A 769 -6.35 -6.53 29.97
CA TYR A 769 -6.26 -5.50 31.01
C TYR A 769 -6.16 -4.11 30.38
N ALA A 770 -6.64 -3.09 31.09
CA ALA A 770 -6.33 -1.70 30.83
C ALA A 770 -5.51 -1.12 31.99
N LEU A 771 -4.35 -0.55 31.69
CA LEU A 771 -3.68 0.40 32.58
C LEU A 771 -4.33 1.76 32.36
N THR A 772 -4.80 2.39 33.44
CA THR A 772 -5.30 3.77 33.41
C THR A 772 -4.34 4.63 34.21
N PHE A 773 -3.84 5.71 33.62
CA PHE A 773 -2.88 6.59 34.29
C PHE A 773 -3.10 8.03 33.87
N SER A 774 -2.84 8.97 34.78
CA SER A 774 -2.89 10.40 34.48
C SER A 774 -1.47 10.93 34.32
N ALA A 775 -1.28 11.71 33.26
CA ALA A 775 0.03 12.18 32.83
C ALA A 775 -0.03 13.59 32.22
N SER A 776 0.98 14.39 32.56
CA SER A 776 1.06 15.81 32.21
C SER A 776 2.41 16.14 31.58
N ARG A 777 2.46 17.04 30.59
CA ARG A 777 3.74 17.63 30.17
C ARG A 777 4.29 18.57 31.25
N THR A 778 5.60 18.79 31.31
CA THR A 778 6.17 19.80 32.23
C THR A 778 6.98 20.92 31.56
N CYS A 779 7.50 20.73 30.34
CA CYS A 779 8.54 21.62 29.82
C CYS A 779 8.79 21.60 28.29
N ALA A 780 8.41 20.54 27.56
CA ALA A 780 8.54 20.46 26.10
C ALA A 780 7.19 20.36 25.38
N GLN A 781 7.13 20.84 24.14
CA GLN A 781 5.91 20.76 23.31
C GLN A 781 5.59 19.32 22.88
N ASP A 782 6.62 18.53 22.54
CA ASP A 782 6.52 17.13 22.13
C ASP A 782 7.06 16.19 23.22
N GLU A 783 6.39 16.12 24.37
CA GLU A 783 6.68 15.10 25.38
C GLU A 783 6.00 13.78 25.02
N VAL A 784 6.74 12.68 25.17
CA VAL A 784 6.29 11.32 24.87
C VAL A 784 6.52 10.47 26.11
N LEU A 785 5.49 9.72 26.50
CA LEU A 785 5.57 8.72 27.57
C LEU A 785 5.48 7.33 26.94
N ARG A 786 6.51 6.49 27.13
CA ARG A 786 6.48 5.09 26.69
C ARG A 786 5.87 4.23 27.79
N VAL A 787 4.76 3.57 27.48
CA VAL A 787 4.12 2.57 28.33
C VAL A 787 4.53 1.20 27.83
N SER A 788 5.02 0.34 28.72
CA SER A 788 5.46 -1.00 28.38
C SER A 788 5.01 -2.04 29.40
N VAL A 789 4.43 -3.12 28.89
CA VAL A 789 4.17 -4.37 29.61
C VAL A 789 4.70 -5.49 28.72
N PRO A 790 6.00 -5.83 28.81
CA PRO A 790 6.67 -6.69 27.84
C PRO A 790 5.92 -8.02 27.62
N PRO A 791 5.65 -8.42 26.36
CA PRO A 791 6.25 -7.93 25.12
C PRO A 791 5.46 -6.80 24.41
N GLN A 792 4.45 -6.20 25.05
CA GLN A 792 3.69 -5.08 24.48
C GLN A 792 4.29 -3.74 24.94
N THR A 793 4.48 -2.82 24.00
CA THR A 793 5.00 -1.47 24.25
C THR A 793 4.30 -0.46 23.33
N GLY A 794 4.11 0.77 23.78
CA GLY A 794 3.59 1.86 22.97
C GLY A 794 4.13 3.23 23.43
N ASP A 795 4.39 4.11 22.47
CA ASP A 795 4.77 5.50 22.71
C ASP A 795 3.51 6.37 22.69
N LEU A 796 3.22 7.10 23.78
CA LEU A 796 2.07 8.00 23.93
C LEU A 796 2.54 9.46 23.85
N PRO A 797 2.13 10.25 22.83
CA PRO A 797 2.39 11.68 22.79
C PRO A 797 1.45 12.44 23.74
N LEU A 798 2.00 13.20 24.69
CA LEU A 798 1.24 14.02 25.63
C LEU A 798 0.85 15.35 24.97
N GLN A 799 -0.38 15.45 24.45
CA GLN A 799 -0.88 16.62 23.72
C GLN A 799 -1.75 17.51 24.62
N THR A 800 -1.41 18.79 24.73
CA THR A 800 -2.13 19.73 25.64
C THR A 800 -3.31 20.44 25.00
N LEU A 801 -4.16 19.70 24.29
CA LEU A 801 -5.40 20.22 23.68
C LEU A 801 -6.64 19.48 24.19
N TYR A 802 -6.47 18.44 25.03
CA TYR A 802 -7.59 17.68 25.56
C TYR A 802 -8.15 18.28 26.86
N CYS A 803 -7.31 18.78 27.75
CA CYS A 803 -7.76 19.57 28.90
C CYS A 803 -6.92 20.82 29.21
N SER A 804 -7.61 21.89 29.61
CA SER A 804 -7.05 23.16 30.10
C SER A 804 -6.44 23.09 31.50
N ASN A 805 -6.86 22.14 32.35
CA ASN A 805 -6.40 22.02 33.74
C ASN A 805 -4.99 21.39 33.89
N GLY A 806 -4.39 20.95 32.78
CA GLY A 806 -3.00 20.52 32.68
C GLY A 806 -2.74 19.04 32.95
N GLY A 807 -3.73 18.23 33.34
CA GLY A 807 -3.59 16.79 33.58
C GLY A 807 -4.59 15.96 32.78
N ASP A 808 -4.07 15.12 31.88
CA ASP A 808 -4.88 14.23 31.04
C ASP A 808 -4.80 12.79 31.54
N THR A 809 -5.96 12.14 31.72
CA THR A 809 -6.05 10.71 32.06
C THR A 809 -6.10 9.88 30.78
N TYR A 810 -5.23 8.88 30.66
CA TYR A 810 -5.12 7.97 29.53
C TYR A 810 -5.39 6.53 29.94
N ALA A 811 -5.87 5.70 29.00
CA ALA A 811 -5.90 4.24 29.16
C ALA A 811 -5.14 3.51 28.05
N TRP A 812 -4.39 2.47 28.43
CA TRP A 812 -3.61 1.64 27.52
C TRP A 812 -3.91 0.16 27.75
N GLY A 813 -4.43 -0.50 26.72
CA GLY A 813 -4.81 -1.92 26.76
C GLY A 813 -3.66 -2.86 26.45
N PHE A 814 -3.57 -3.96 27.20
CA PHE A 814 -2.62 -5.05 26.99
C PHE A 814 -3.23 -6.42 27.37
N ARG A 815 -2.79 -7.49 26.71
CA ARG A 815 -3.10 -8.87 27.11
C ARG A 815 -1.95 -9.46 27.94
N ALA A 816 -2.24 -10.05 29.09
CA ALA A 816 -1.22 -10.73 29.89
C ALA A 816 -0.77 -12.05 29.22
N ASN A 817 0.54 -12.32 29.24
CA ASN A 817 1.19 -13.52 28.70
C ASN A 817 1.70 -14.49 29.79
N SER A 818 1.56 -14.09 31.05
CA SER A 818 2.04 -14.78 32.26
C SER A 818 1.15 -14.40 33.44
N ASN A 819 1.33 -15.06 34.59
CA ASN A 819 0.58 -14.74 35.82
C ASN A 819 1.14 -13.54 36.62
N SER A 820 2.19 -12.92 36.10
CA SER A 820 2.76 -11.67 36.60
C SER A 820 3.40 -10.92 35.44
N VAL A 821 3.30 -9.59 35.45
CA VAL A 821 3.85 -8.73 34.39
C VAL A 821 4.57 -7.52 35.00
N LYS A 822 5.60 -7.02 34.32
CA LYS A 822 6.30 -5.80 34.72
C LYS A 822 5.73 -4.62 33.93
N VAL A 823 5.04 -3.71 34.62
CA VAL A 823 4.60 -2.42 34.08
C VAL A 823 5.78 -1.45 34.15
N ILE A 824 6.03 -0.72 33.06
CA ILE A 824 7.12 0.24 32.93
C ILE A 824 6.58 1.51 32.28
N PHE A 825 6.85 2.65 32.90
CA PHE A 825 6.66 3.99 32.33
C PHE A 825 8.04 4.61 32.12
N HIS A 826 8.37 4.97 30.87
CA HIS A 826 9.69 5.45 30.47
C HIS A 826 9.58 6.76 29.69
N ASN A 827 10.48 7.71 29.95
CA ASN A 827 10.61 8.93 29.15
C ASN A 827 11.70 8.75 28.07
N PRO A 828 11.37 8.40 26.80
CA PRO A 828 12.34 8.34 25.70
C PRO A 828 12.75 9.74 25.18
N GLY A 829 12.64 10.75 26.03
CA GLY A 829 13.01 12.13 25.78
C GLY A 829 14.49 12.37 26.05
N VAL A 830 15.09 13.24 25.22
CA VAL A 830 16.44 13.78 25.44
C VAL A 830 16.38 15.30 25.31
N GLN A 831 15.63 15.93 26.21
CA GLN A 831 15.44 17.37 26.35
C GLN A 831 16.75 18.06 26.75
N GLU A 832 16.83 19.38 26.60
CA GLU A 832 18.05 20.15 26.90
C GLU A 832 18.36 20.19 28.41
N ASP A 833 17.31 20.26 29.24
CA ASP A 833 17.37 20.01 30.67
C ASP A 833 17.19 18.49 30.92
N PRO A 834 18.12 17.79 31.61
CA PRO A 834 17.96 16.38 31.97
C PRO A 834 16.78 16.09 32.90
N ALA A 835 16.35 17.05 33.73
CA ALA A 835 15.23 16.89 34.65
C ALA A 835 13.85 17.16 33.99
N CYS A 836 13.85 17.59 32.72
CA CYS A 836 12.66 17.92 31.97
C CYS A 836 12.03 16.66 31.33
N GLY A 837 10.75 16.41 31.62
CA GLY A 837 9.99 15.31 31.05
C GLY A 837 8.61 15.11 31.71
N PRO A 838 7.92 14.02 31.36
CA PRO A 838 6.53 13.80 31.71
C PRO A 838 6.35 13.59 33.21
N LEU A 839 5.21 14.06 33.71
CA LEU A 839 4.76 13.87 35.07
C LEU A 839 3.67 12.79 35.12
N LEU A 840 3.76 11.86 36.08
CA LEU A 840 2.70 10.89 36.39
C LEU A 840 2.20 11.13 37.81
N ASP A 841 0.88 11.24 38.01
CA ASP A 841 0.26 11.42 39.33
C ASP A 841 -0.59 10.22 39.79
N ALA A 842 -1.06 9.38 38.87
CA ALA A 842 -1.84 8.21 39.21
C ALA A 842 -1.67 7.06 38.21
N VAL A 843 -1.67 5.82 38.70
CA VAL A 843 -1.67 4.57 37.93
C VAL A 843 -2.61 3.55 38.58
N ALA A 844 -3.57 3.07 37.78
CA ALA A 844 -4.54 2.04 38.09
C ALA A 844 -4.55 0.94 37.02
N ILE A 845 -5.13 -0.20 37.36
CA ILE A 845 -5.35 -1.32 36.44
C ILE A 845 -6.77 -1.87 36.59
N LYS A 846 -7.30 -2.44 35.51
CA LYS A 846 -8.56 -3.19 35.49
C LYS A 846 -8.49 -4.38 34.54
N GLU A 847 -8.93 -5.54 35.01
CA GLU A 847 -9.19 -6.70 34.15
C GLU A 847 -10.46 -6.45 33.32
N LEU A 848 -10.33 -6.46 32.00
CA LEU A 848 -11.43 -6.23 31.05
C LEU A 848 -12.06 -7.55 30.61
N LYS A 849 -13.38 -7.68 30.76
CA LYS A 849 -14.12 -8.88 30.35
C LYS A 849 -14.43 -8.85 28.85
N PRO A 850 -13.97 -9.81 28.03
CA PRO A 850 -14.21 -9.78 26.58
C PRO A 850 -15.70 -9.88 26.22
N PRO A 851 -16.31 -8.82 25.65
CA PRO A 851 -17.74 -8.79 25.38
C PRO A 851 -18.10 -9.65 24.18
N ARG A 852 -19.22 -10.39 24.29
CA ARG A 852 -19.76 -11.24 23.23
C ARG A 852 -21.01 -10.59 22.62
N PRO A 853 -21.23 -10.71 21.29
CA PRO A 853 -22.49 -10.29 20.69
C PRO A 853 -23.63 -11.21 21.17
N THR A 854 -24.85 -10.69 21.22
CA THR A 854 -26.04 -11.46 21.58
C THR A 854 -26.89 -11.77 20.33
N LYS A 855 -28.03 -12.46 20.48
CA LYS A 855 -28.95 -12.66 19.33
C LYS A 855 -29.71 -11.36 18.99
N GLU A 856 -29.85 -10.50 19.99
CA GLU A 856 -30.56 -9.23 20.00
C GLU A 856 -29.67 -8.06 19.59
N ASN A 857 -28.34 -8.24 19.55
CA ASN A 857 -27.41 -7.26 19.00
C ASN A 857 -26.10 -7.91 18.52
N LEU A 858 -25.77 -7.71 17.24
CA LEU A 858 -24.52 -8.18 16.64
C LEU A 858 -23.28 -7.38 17.07
N VAL A 859 -23.47 -6.23 17.71
CA VAL A 859 -22.43 -5.33 18.22
C VAL A 859 -22.04 -5.76 19.64
N LYS A 860 -20.75 -6.01 19.85
CA LYS A 860 -20.14 -6.20 21.18
C LYS A 860 -20.02 -4.85 21.87
N ASN A 861 -20.19 -4.82 23.20
CA ASN A 861 -20.01 -3.61 24.02
C ASN A 861 -20.81 -2.40 23.47
N ALA A 862 -22.07 -2.66 23.14
CA ALA A 862 -22.94 -1.75 22.40
C ALA A 862 -23.24 -0.42 23.10
N GLY A 863 -23.32 -0.45 24.43
CA GLY A 863 -23.46 0.74 25.27
C GLY A 863 -22.22 1.03 26.10
N PHE A 864 -21.03 0.58 25.64
CA PHE A 864 -19.73 0.94 26.23
C PHE A 864 -19.52 0.62 27.74
N GLU A 865 -20.40 -0.15 28.38
CA GLU A 865 -20.37 -0.47 29.81
C GLU A 865 -19.10 -1.18 30.31
N GLU A 866 -18.35 -1.85 29.42
CA GLU A 866 -17.05 -2.43 29.73
C GLU A 866 -15.94 -1.54 29.15
N GLY A 867 -15.06 -1.03 30.01
CA GLY A 867 -13.99 -0.08 29.66
C GLY A 867 -13.02 0.11 30.83
N PRO A 868 -12.07 1.06 30.72
CA PRO A 868 -10.98 1.24 31.68
C PRO A 868 -11.45 1.57 33.12
N HIS A 869 -10.50 1.68 34.04
CA HIS A 869 -10.79 2.17 35.38
C HIS A 869 -11.00 3.68 35.35
N HIS A 870 -11.80 4.22 36.27
CA HIS A 870 -11.96 5.67 36.44
C HIS A 870 -11.14 6.11 37.65
N LEU A 871 -10.23 7.05 37.46
CA LEU A 871 -9.48 7.65 38.57
C LEU A 871 -10.43 8.57 39.35
N PHE A 872 -10.48 8.39 40.68
CA PHE A 872 -11.36 9.17 41.56
C PHE A 872 -11.05 10.68 41.45
N ASN A 873 -12.09 11.51 41.41
CA ASN A 873 -12.04 12.96 41.18
C ASN A 873 -11.62 13.42 39.76
N SER A 874 -11.35 12.52 38.81
CA SER A 874 -11.07 12.88 37.41
C SER A 874 -12.33 13.23 36.62
N SER A 875 -12.75 14.51 36.66
CA SER A 875 -13.85 15.01 35.82
C SER A 875 -13.55 15.05 34.32
N ASN A 876 -12.31 14.75 33.89
CA ASN A 876 -11.86 14.85 32.49
C ASN A 876 -12.22 13.62 31.60
N GLY A 877 -12.78 12.57 32.17
CA GLY A 877 -12.92 11.26 31.50
C GLY A 877 -11.58 10.58 31.28
N VAL A 878 -11.54 9.57 30.41
CA VAL A 878 -10.33 8.78 30.11
C VAL A 878 -10.06 8.77 28.60
N LEU A 879 -8.93 9.34 28.17
CA LEU A 879 -8.48 9.34 26.79
C LEU A 879 -8.01 7.96 26.35
N LEU A 880 -8.57 7.49 25.25
CA LEU A 880 -8.23 6.23 24.62
C LEU A 880 -7.41 6.55 23.35
N PRO A 881 -6.09 6.32 23.35
CA PRO A 881 -5.22 6.64 22.22
C PRO A 881 -5.48 5.68 21.03
N PRO A 882 -5.03 6.05 19.82
CA PRO A 882 -5.14 5.21 18.63
C PRO A 882 -4.63 3.78 18.84
N LYS A 883 -5.47 2.79 18.51
CA LYS A 883 -5.15 1.37 18.64
C LYS A 883 -5.83 0.60 17.51
N GLN A 884 -5.03 0.23 16.51
CA GLN A 884 -5.48 -0.44 15.28
C GLN A 884 -5.89 -1.92 15.46
N GLN A 885 -5.83 -2.45 16.68
CA GLN A 885 -6.18 -3.85 17.01
C GLN A 885 -7.25 -3.89 18.10
N ASP A 886 -8.34 -4.62 17.87
CA ASP A 886 -9.44 -4.79 18.84
C ASP A 886 -9.02 -5.64 20.06
N LEU A 887 -8.15 -6.64 19.85
CA LEU A 887 -7.69 -7.60 20.85
C LEU A 887 -6.89 -7.00 22.02
N THR A 888 -6.36 -5.79 21.87
CA THR A 888 -5.58 -5.04 22.89
C THR A 888 -6.09 -3.61 23.08
N SER A 889 -7.33 -3.33 22.64
CA SER A 889 -7.99 -2.04 22.87
C SER A 889 -8.36 -1.88 24.35
N PRO A 890 -8.17 -0.70 24.98
CA PRO A 890 -8.71 -0.42 26.30
C PRO A 890 -10.25 -0.32 26.31
N LEU A 891 -10.89 -0.23 25.13
CA LEU A 891 -12.34 -0.32 24.94
C LEU A 891 -12.68 -1.64 24.25
N PRO A 892 -12.95 -2.72 25.00
CA PRO A 892 -13.00 -4.06 24.45
C PRO A 892 -14.15 -4.22 23.46
N GLY A 893 -13.83 -4.83 22.31
CA GLY A 893 -14.77 -4.97 21.18
C GLY A 893 -14.77 -3.81 20.19
N TRP A 894 -14.08 -2.69 20.46
CA TRP A 894 -13.99 -1.52 19.59
C TRP A 894 -12.54 -1.18 19.22
N MET A 895 -12.32 -0.83 17.95
CA MET A 895 -11.06 -0.30 17.43
C MET A 895 -11.10 1.22 17.47
N ILE A 896 -9.97 1.84 17.82
CA ILE A 896 -9.79 3.30 17.80
C ILE A 896 -8.89 3.60 16.61
N GLU A 897 -9.50 3.88 15.47
CA GLU A 897 -8.81 4.07 14.17
C GLU A 897 -8.35 5.51 13.94
N SER A 898 -8.80 6.40 14.81
CA SER A 898 -8.47 7.81 14.92
C SER A 898 -6.97 8.13 14.80
N LEU A 899 -6.61 9.32 14.33
CA LEU A 899 -5.25 9.90 14.53
C LEU A 899 -5.12 10.58 15.90
N LYS A 900 -6.25 10.82 16.58
CA LYS A 900 -6.38 11.50 17.88
C LYS A 900 -7.07 10.58 18.89
N ALA A 901 -6.97 10.86 20.19
CA ALA A 901 -7.71 10.08 21.18
C ALA A 901 -9.24 10.27 21.05
N VAL A 902 -10.00 9.26 21.48
CA VAL A 902 -11.43 9.38 21.83
C VAL A 902 -11.56 9.30 23.35
N LYS A 903 -12.63 9.85 23.95
CA LYS A 903 -12.78 9.86 25.41
C LYS A 903 -13.83 8.86 25.87
N PHE A 904 -13.46 8.04 26.84
CA PHE A 904 -14.40 7.24 27.64
C PHE A 904 -14.93 8.09 28.79
N ILE A 905 -16.25 8.18 28.93
CA ILE A 905 -16.93 9.02 29.94
C ILE A 905 -17.95 8.19 30.72
N ASP A 906 -18.16 8.56 31.98
CA ASP A 906 -19.08 7.87 32.90
C ASP A 906 -20.14 8.79 33.53
N SER A 907 -21.21 8.18 34.03
CA SER A 907 -22.38 8.87 34.57
C SER A 907 -22.19 9.53 35.94
N THR A 908 -21.01 9.43 36.56
CA THR A 908 -20.69 10.18 37.80
C THR A 908 -20.46 11.67 37.50
N TYR A 909 -19.85 11.98 36.35
CA TYR A 909 -19.44 13.34 35.98
C TYR A 909 -20.11 13.86 34.70
N TYR A 910 -20.64 12.98 33.86
CA TYR A 910 -21.22 13.31 32.56
C TYR A 910 -22.68 12.85 32.46
N ASN A 911 -23.46 13.50 31.61
CA ASN A 911 -24.76 12.93 31.22
C ASN A 911 -24.53 11.84 30.17
N ILE A 912 -24.91 10.61 30.48
CA ILE A 912 -24.76 9.45 29.61
C ILE A 912 -26.14 9.07 29.05
N PRO A 913 -26.28 8.69 27.76
CA PRO A 913 -27.59 8.43 27.17
C PRO A 913 -28.31 7.22 27.79
N PHE A 914 -27.59 6.13 28.02
CA PHE A 914 -28.07 4.92 28.70
C PHE A 914 -26.95 4.26 29.51
N GLY A 915 -27.31 3.54 30.58
CA GLY A 915 -26.34 2.78 31.37
C GLY A 915 -25.44 3.66 32.25
N LYS A 916 -24.14 3.36 32.27
CA LYS A 916 -23.12 4.03 33.09
C LYS A 916 -22.02 4.69 32.29
N SER A 917 -21.75 4.28 31.04
CA SER A 917 -20.60 4.77 30.27
C SER A 917 -20.94 5.07 28.81
N ALA A 918 -20.17 5.95 28.16
CA ALA A 918 -20.27 6.22 26.72
C ALA A 918 -18.92 6.70 26.15
N VAL A 919 -18.89 6.98 24.84
CA VAL A 919 -17.70 7.50 24.14
C VAL A 919 -17.99 8.90 23.57
N GLU A 920 -17.11 9.86 23.84
CA GLU A 920 -17.12 11.21 23.24
C GLU A 920 -16.05 11.32 22.13
N LEU A 921 -16.43 11.79 20.94
CA LEU A 921 -15.57 11.91 19.76
C LEU A 921 -14.97 13.32 19.62
N LEU A 922 -13.77 13.52 20.18
CA LEU A 922 -13.21 14.86 20.49
C LEU A 922 -12.67 15.69 19.31
N ALA A 923 -12.11 15.07 18.27
CA ALA A 923 -11.23 15.74 17.30
C ALA A 923 -11.77 15.73 15.87
N GLY A 924 -13.08 15.98 15.70
CA GLY A 924 -13.70 16.01 14.37
C GLY A 924 -13.38 14.77 13.53
N ARG A 925 -12.97 14.98 12.28
CA ARG A 925 -12.65 13.89 11.34
C ARG A 925 -11.42 13.07 11.72
N GLU A 926 -10.64 13.50 12.71
CA GLU A 926 -9.53 12.71 13.26
C GLU A 926 -9.96 11.75 14.38
N SER A 927 -11.22 11.83 14.85
CA SER A 927 -11.81 10.91 15.84
C SER A 927 -12.85 9.97 15.22
N ALA A 928 -12.48 8.70 15.08
CA ALA A 928 -13.31 7.58 14.64
C ALA A 928 -13.15 6.33 15.52
N ILE A 929 -14.25 5.62 15.75
CA ILE A 929 -14.27 4.24 16.30
C ILE A 929 -14.94 3.27 15.33
N ALA A 930 -14.54 2.00 15.39
CA ALA A 930 -15.05 0.97 14.50
C ALA A 930 -15.17 -0.42 15.14
N GLN A 931 -16.04 -1.26 14.56
CA GLN A 931 -16.17 -2.66 14.93
C GLN A 931 -16.43 -3.53 13.69
N VAL A 932 -15.88 -4.74 13.68
CA VAL A 932 -16.19 -5.76 12.66
C VAL A 932 -17.18 -6.76 13.24
N ILE A 933 -18.44 -6.66 12.82
CA ILE A 933 -19.53 -7.54 13.23
C ILE A 933 -19.72 -8.70 12.22
N ARG A 934 -20.29 -9.81 12.69
CA ARG A 934 -20.62 -10.97 11.84
C ARG A 934 -22.01 -10.78 11.23
N THR A 935 -22.10 -10.84 9.91
CA THR A 935 -23.32 -10.66 9.13
C THR A 935 -23.54 -11.85 8.18
N ILE A 936 -24.66 -11.85 7.46
CA ILE A 936 -24.98 -12.83 6.41
C ILE A 936 -25.05 -12.02 5.10
N PRO A 937 -24.33 -12.44 4.02
CA PRO A 937 -24.44 -11.81 2.70
C PRO A 937 -25.90 -11.67 2.24
N ASP A 938 -26.18 -10.58 1.51
CA ASP A 938 -27.47 -10.20 0.93
C ASP A 938 -28.63 -10.02 1.92
N LYS A 939 -28.37 -10.19 3.22
CA LYS A 939 -29.33 -9.91 4.29
C LYS A 939 -29.31 -8.42 4.65
N VAL A 940 -30.51 -7.85 4.76
CA VAL A 940 -30.71 -6.47 5.23
C VAL A 940 -30.63 -6.41 6.75
N TYR A 941 -29.91 -5.41 7.26
CA TYR A 941 -29.75 -5.11 8.67
C TYR A 941 -30.17 -3.67 8.96
N ASN A 942 -30.69 -3.43 10.15
CA ASN A 942 -30.93 -2.09 10.69
C ASN A 942 -29.81 -1.76 11.69
N LEU A 943 -29.10 -0.66 11.45
CA LEU A 943 -28.12 -0.10 12.38
C LEU A 943 -28.76 1.10 13.08
N LYS A 944 -28.82 1.06 14.41
CA LYS A 944 -29.41 2.07 15.29
C LYS A 944 -28.37 2.50 16.32
N PHE A 945 -28.36 3.79 16.69
CA PHE A 945 -27.41 4.36 17.64
C PHE A 945 -27.95 5.67 18.23
N VAL A 946 -27.32 6.17 19.29
CA VAL A 946 -27.69 7.40 19.98
C VAL A 946 -26.56 8.41 19.89
N VAL A 947 -26.88 9.66 19.59
CA VAL A 947 -25.94 10.79 19.53
C VAL A 947 -26.43 11.93 20.42
N GLY A 948 -25.53 12.60 21.13
CA GLY A 948 -25.86 13.84 21.84
C GLY A 948 -24.66 14.53 22.49
N ASP A 949 -24.89 15.22 23.61
CA ASP A 949 -23.84 15.94 24.36
C ASP A 949 -23.69 15.45 25.80
N ALA A 950 -22.50 15.63 26.39
CA ALA A 950 -22.16 15.06 27.69
C ALA A 950 -22.57 15.92 28.90
N LYS A 951 -23.32 17.02 28.71
CA LYS A 951 -23.59 18.07 29.74
C LYS A 951 -22.32 18.72 30.29
N ASN A 952 -21.28 18.81 29.46
CA ASN A 952 -19.95 19.33 29.81
C ASN A 952 -19.68 20.74 29.26
N GLY A 953 -20.71 21.51 28.89
CA GLY A 953 -20.53 22.83 28.29
C GLY A 953 -19.97 22.82 26.86
N CYS A 954 -19.98 21.66 26.17
CA CYS A 954 -19.70 21.58 24.73
C CYS A 954 -20.89 22.09 23.91
N HIS A 955 -20.67 22.99 22.96
CA HIS A 955 -21.75 23.68 22.22
C HIS A 955 -21.55 23.66 20.71
N GLY A 956 -22.63 23.86 19.96
CA GLY A 956 -22.59 24.08 18.51
C GLY A 956 -23.22 22.95 17.69
N SER A 957 -23.03 23.01 16.36
CA SER A 957 -23.54 21.99 15.44
C SER A 957 -22.59 20.81 15.37
N MET A 958 -22.96 19.70 16.01
CA MET A 958 -22.27 18.42 15.95
C MET A 958 -22.82 17.54 14.83
N MET A 959 -22.01 16.60 14.35
CA MET A 959 -22.44 15.62 13.36
C MET A 959 -21.59 14.37 13.47
N VAL A 960 -22.26 13.24 13.72
CA VAL A 960 -21.65 11.90 13.61
C VAL A 960 -21.97 11.35 12.22
N GLU A 961 -20.96 10.92 11.48
CA GLU A 961 -21.17 10.14 10.25
C GLU A 961 -20.98 8.66 10.58
N ALA A 962 -22.01 7.85 10.31
CA ALA A 962 -22.03 6.42 10.57
C ALA A 962 -22.06 5.64 9.26
N PHE A 963 -21.21 4.61 9.15
CA PHE A 963 -20.98 3.85 7.91
C PHE A 963 -21.18 2.35 8.14
N ALA A 964 -21.83 1.69 7.17
CA ALA A 964 -21.93 0.24 7.08
C ALA A 964 -21.94 -0.19 5.60
N VAL A 965 -20.91 -0.91 5.17
CA VAL A 965 -20.70 -1.33 3.77
C VAL A 965 -20.61 -0.13 2.81
N LYS A 966 -21.62 0.09 1.93
CA LYS A 966 -21.75 1.27 1.05
C LYS A 966 -22.79 2.27 1.58
N ALA A 967 -23.55 1.91 2.61
CA ALA A 967 -24.57 2.77 3.19
C ALA A 967 -23.95 3.65 4.28
N SER A 968 -24.42 4.88 4.39
CA SER A 968 -24.03 5.81 5.44
C SER A 968 -25.20 6.71 5.83
N ILE A 969 -25.17 7.25 7.04
CA ILE A 969 -26.07 8.29 7.50
C ILE A 969 -25.27 9.40 8.19
N LYS A 970 -25.72 10.64 8.00
CA LYS A 970 -25.27 11.78 8.81
C LYS A 970 -26.27 11.99 9.93
N ALA A 971 -25.80 11.96 11.18
CA ALA A 971 -26.56 12.21 12.38
C ALA A 971 -26.21 13.61 12.92
N PRO A 972 -26.85 14.68 12.43
CA PRO A 972 -26.65 16.04 12.93
C PRO A 972 -27.29 16.20 14.30
N PHE A 973 -26.60 16.84 15.22
CA PHE A 973 -27.10 17.14 16.57
C PHE A 973 -26.65 18.54 16.99
N LYS A 974 -27.56 19.40 17.46
CA LYS A 974 -27.22 20.76 17.90
C LYS A 974 -27.10 20.78 19.42
N SER A 975 -25.87 20.87 19.92
CA SER A 975 -25.61 20.89 21.35
C SER A 975 -25.89 22.26 21.99
N GLU A 976 -26.61 22.20 23.11
CA GLU A 976 -26.77 23.30 24.08
C GLU A 976 -25.94 23.05 25.36
N GLY A 977 -25.08 22.02 25.40
CA GLY A 977 -24.29 21.64 26.58
C GLY A 977 -25.12 21.16 27.76
N LYS A 978 -26.35 20.69 27.53
CA LYS A 978 -27.35 20.36 28.57
C LYS A 978 -27.57 18.86 28.78
N GLY A 979 -26.87 18.00 28.07
CA GLY A 979 -27.04 16.55 28.13
C GLY A 979 -28.25 16.04 27.33
N LYS A 980 -28.52 16.61 26.15
CA LYS A 980 -29.62 16.14 25.28
C LYS A 980 -29.12 15.02 24.37
N PHE A 981 -30.01 14.12 23.96
CA PHE A 981 -29.70 12.98 23.08
C PHE A 981 -30.77 12.75 22.02
N GLN A 982 -30.39 12.15 20.90
CA GLN A 982 -31.27 11.78 19.80
C GLN A 982 -30.89 10.41 19.22
N VAL A 983 -31.91 9.63 18.86
CA VAL A 983 -31.76 8.30 18.26
C VAL A 983 -31.69 8.43 16.73
N PHE A 984 -30.74 7.73 16.12
CA PHE A 984 -30.59 7.64 14.67
C PHE A 984 -30.59 6.17 14.23
N SER A 985 -31.07 5.90 13.01
CA SER A 985 -31.00 4.56 12.42
C SER A 985 -31.04 4.58 10.90
N PHE A 986 -30.36 3.62 10.27
CA PHE A 986 -30.45 3.36 8.83
C PHE A 986 -30.30 1.87 8.51
N GLN A 987 -30.83 1.46 7.36
CA GLN A 987 -30.68 0.09 6.87
C GLN A 987 -29.48 -0.04 5.94
N PHE A 988 -28.83 -1.21 5.98
CA PHE A 988 -27.78 -1.59 5.04
C PHE A 988 -27.93 -3.07 4.66
N THR A 989 -27.56 -3.41 3.43
CA THR A 989 -27.43 -4.80 2.98
C THR A 989 -25.98 -5.24 3.19
N ALA A 990 -25.77 -6.34 3.91
CA ALA A 990 -24.43 -6.87 4.12
C ALA A 990 -23.92 -7.54 2.84
N THR A 991 -22.75 -7.15 2.32
CA THR A 991 -22.14 -7.79 1.14
C THR A 991 -21.14 -8.89 1.48
N SER A 992 -20.99 -9.25 2.76
CA SER A 992 -20.08 -10.33 3.20
C SER A 992 -20.46 -10.84 4.59
N TYR A 993 -19.88 -11.99 4.97
CA TYR A 993 -20.01 -12.56 6.32
C TYR A 993 -19.44 -11.70 7.46
N ARG A 994 -18.68 -10.65 7.13
CA ARG A 994 -18.23 -9.63 8.07
C ARG A 994 -18.57 -8.24 7.54
N THR A 995 -19.26 -7.45 8.35
CA THR A 995 -19.50 -6.03 8.08
C THR A 995 -18.69 -5.19 9.05
N ARG A 996 -17.92 -4.24 8.53
CA ARG A 996 -17.27 -3.21 9.34
C ARG A 996 -18.24 -2.03 9.49
N ILE A 997 -18.51 -1.65 10.74
CA ILE A 997 -19.28 -0.45 11.09
C ILE A 997 -18.32 0.61 11.65
N THR A 998 -18.53 1.87 11.28
CA THR A 998 -17.65 2.99 11.66
C THR A 998 -18.48 4.19 12.10
N PHE A 999 -18.00 4.92 13.10
CA PHE A 999 -18.56 6.21 13.54
C PHE A 999 -17.44 7.22 13.65
N LEU A 1000 -17.61 8.41 13.06
CA LEU A 1000 -16.65 9.52 13.16
C LEU A 1000 -17.37 10.85 13.37
N SER A 1001 -16.70 11.81 14.02
CA SER A 1001 -17.19 13.20 14.10
C SER A 1001 -16.81 13.97 12.82
N SER A 1002 -17.62 14.93 12.39
CA SER A 1002 -17.29 15.78 11.23
C SER A 1002 -16.64 17.12 11.58
N PHE A 1003 -16.80 17.61 12.81
CA PHE A 1003 -16.41 18.96 13.21
C PHE A 1003 -15.67 18.94 14.55
N TYR A 1004 -14.81 19.93 14.76
CA TYR A 1004 -14.15 20.16 16.05
C TYR A 1004 -15.04 21.06 16.91
N HIS A 1005 -15.10 20.77 18.21
CA HIS A 1005 -15.77 21.62 19.20
C HIS A 1005 -14.86 21.81 20.41
N THR A 1006 -14.98 22.96 21.04
CA THR A 1006 -14.38 23.27 22.34
C THR A 1006 -15.46 23.66 23.33
N ARG A 1007 -15.16 23.52 24.62
CA ARG A 1007 -16.08 23.96 25.67
C ARG A 1007 -16.11 25.49 25.75
N ILE A 1008 -17.28 26.05 26.09
CA ILE A 1008 -17.43 27.52 26.23
C ILE A 1008 -16.80 28.03 27.53
N ASP A 1009 -16.77 27.22 28.59
CA ASP A 1009 -16.34 27.64 29.93
C ASP A 1009 -14.82 27.83 30.06
N ASP A 1010 -14.00 27.11 29.29
CA ASP A 1010 -12.55 27.27 29.27
C ASP A 1010 -11.94 27.64 27.91
N SER A 1011 -12.76 27.77 26.86
CA SER A 1011 -12.38 28.18 25.50
C SER A 1011 -11.30 27.33 24.81
N GLY A 1012 -10.88 26.19 25.38
CA GLY A 1012 -9.66 25.50 24.94
C GLY A 1012 -9.69 23.97 25.02
N SER A 1013 -10.49 23.36 25.91
CA SER A 1013 -10.59 21.90 25.99
C SER A 1013 -11.45 21.34 24.86
N LEU A 1014 -10.91 20.37 24.11
CA LEU A 1014 -11.64 19.65 23.07
C LEU A 1014 -12.81 18.83 23.64
N CYS A 1015 -13.93 18.88 22.93
CA CYS A 1015 -15.16 18.15 23.25
C CYS A 1015 -15.86 17.74 21.95
N GLY A 1016 -16.92 16.94 22.02
CA GLY A 1016 -17.62 16.52 20.80
C GLY A 1016 -18.92 15.75 21.06
N PRO A 1017 -19.47 15.11 20.01
CA PRO A 1017 -20.66 14.29 20.16
C PRO A 1017 -20.37 13.03 20.98
N VAL A 1018 -21.28 12.74 21.91
CA VAL A 1018 -21.36 11.47 22.64
C VAL A 1018 -22.08 10.44 21.78
N LEU A 1019 -21.53 9.23 21.71
CA LEU A 1019 -22.09 8.06 21.03
C LEU A 1019 -22.40 6.94 22.03
N ASP A 1020 -23.58 6.34 21.92
CA ASP A 1020 -24.05 5.25 22.78
C ASP A 1020 -25.06 4.33 22.05
N GLN A 1021 -25.39 3.19 22.66
CA GLN A 1021 -26.43 2.23 22.26
C GLN A 1021 -26.36 1.80 20.79
N VAL A 1022 -25.16 1.42 20.33
CA VAL A 1022 -24.97 0.94 18.95
C VAL A 1022 -25.54 -0.47 18.79
N GLN A 1023 -26.64 -0.57 18.06
CA GLN A 1023 -27.41 -1.78 17.84
C GLN A 1023 -27.41 -2.15 16.35
N VAL A 1024 -27.03 -3.38 16.02
CA VAL A 1024 -27.22 -3.95 14.67
C VAL A 1024 -28.04 -5.23 14.76
N LEU A 1025 -29.20 -5.19 14.12
CA LEU A 1025 -30.22 -6.23 14.11
C LEU A 1025 -30.59 -6.58 12.66
N PRO A 1026 -30.91 -7.85 12.34
CA PRO A 1026 -31.52 -8.17 11.05
C PRO A 1026 -32.81 -7.37 10.86
N ALA A 1027 -33.01 -6.78 9.69
CA ALA A 1027 -34.30 -6.19 9.36
C ALA A 1027 -35.36 -7.29 9.29
N ALA A 1028 -36.56 -7.04 9.82
CA ALA A 1028 -37.69 -7.93 9.63
C ALA A 1028 -38.00 -8.02 8.12
N LYS A 1029 -38.32 -9.22 7.63
CA LYS A 1029 -38.94 -9.36 6.31
C LYS A 1029 -40.25 -8.57 6.33
N LYS A 1030 -40.39 -7.59 5.44
CA LYS A 1030 -41.69 -7.04 5.05
C LYS A 1030 -42.38 -8.02 4.10
#